data_AF-A0A3N0XQR5-F1
#
_entry.id   AF-A0A3N0XQR5-F1
#
_cell.length_a   1.000
_cell.length_b   1.000
_cell.length_c   1.000
_cell.angle_alpha   90.00
_cell.angle_beta   90.00
_cell.angle_gamma   90.00
#
_symmetry.space_group_name_H-M   'P 1'
#
loop_
_entity.id
_entity.type
_entity.pdbx_description
1 polymer ?
#
loop_
_entity_poly.entity_id
_entity_poly.type
_entity_poly.pdbx_seq_one_letter_code
_entity_poly.pdbx_strand_id
1 'polypeptide(L)'
;MILKIDVYGTCMSSYEQRGPSLMKIRNLQQCLSDRINQFWRHSVPLKEGMFYDGTMLKKVNCTETVSLIPLPGLLEATETKTVSSLTLLRTLEVIPMNLGQIAGYLTSIMFEAESQTSGRHGGPSVQEVSNTVRRLCAHLANQQQALLQIPLIRPKALLVVSSLVHSLCQQEQGPCNEISEVQQFVHVLKQSLEAGCKADEHFQITELLHVLKAVETAGAAVSDLISTLSRCVQNHSVPLELRLAAIRAFRRIPCHHDRRALAQAFQSQQENVEVRIAAYQQLMHCPNQEIFTIVKTVLSNEKSSQVGSFVWSHLFNIQKTEDPLKKDLMESLPDDIISKDFEAEPWKYSSHMDYTVDTGVAAANIEGAVVFSPESFLPRYAMANLTVHILGRAFNLLEISLRMENLEHFLKTIFEEHPLASADHSRPKAQTDSMKHGQNGRNSDGCQSTGLSSIKTKFTEQRKRDDTFRCWINVKMFGSDLTFMTCDDLQAYQRKLSLSTAGVVVKLLKGQEIKISQRPIVLSEELVLPSLSGLPIRLSINMSTLFSLRLKGIANYKNWSHFSLAGYVKPNALVAISVRAGVDGAFGRVGLEWVTQLKTFSSLDGAVYLHHGQSLKVVLNTPEDVMDILTFKYEQYLHVLSKYINSL
;
A
#
# COMPACT_ATOMS: atom_id res chain seq x y z
N MET A 1 44.84 -8.36 -0.70
CA MET A 1 43.69 -8.70 -1.58
C MET A 1 44.02 -8.22 -2.98
N ILE A 2 43.52 -8.91 -4.03
CA ILE A 2 43.84 -8.62 -5.43
C ILE A 2 42.55 -8.68 -6.26
N LEU A 3 42.37 -7.72 -7.16
CA LEU A 3 41.28 -7.72 -8.14
C LEU A 3 41.57 -8.74 -9.25
N LYS A 4 40.62 -9.62 -9.56
CA LYS A 4 40.75 -10.67 -10.59
C LYS A 4 39.49 -10.75 -11.42
N ILE A 5 39.65 -10.94 -12.74
CA ILE A 5 38.55 -11.28 -13.64
C ILE A 5 38.40 -12.80 -13.65
N ASP A 6 37.16 -13.28 -13.54
CA ASP A 6 36.76 -14.68 -13.67
C ASP A 6 35.30 -14.79 -14.15
N VAL A 7 34.68 -15.98 -14.01
CA VAL A 7 33.32 -16.25 -14.49
C VAL A 7 32.24 -15.32 -13.89
N TYR A 8 32.45 -14.81 -12.67
CA TYR A 8 31.52 -13.87 -12.02
C TYR A 8 31.72 -12.41 -12.48
N GLY A 9 32.79 -12.12 -13.22
CA GLY A 9 33.24 -10.76 -13.55
C GLY A 9 34.46 -10.34 -12.76
N THR A 10 34.50 -9.07 -12.35
CA THR A 10 35.66 -8.48 -11.64
C THR A 10 35.48 -8.62 -10.13
N CYS A 11 36.19 -9.59 -9.55
CA CYS A 11 36.09 -9.96 -8.14
C CYS A 11 37.30 -9.54 -7.31
N MET A 12 37.07 -9.05 -6.08
CA MET A 12 38.12 -8.98 -5.07
C MET A 12 38.38 -10.37 -4.48
N SER A 13 39.63 -10.83 -4.53
CA SER A 13 40.07 -12.13 -4.04
C SER A 13 41.12 -12.00 -2.93
N SER A 14 41.06 -12.88 -1.93
CA SER A 14 42.14 -13.11 -0.97
C SER A 14 42.79 -14.48 -1.21
N TYR A 15 44.03 -14.61 -0.77
CA TYR A 15 44.82 -15.83 -0.89
C TYR A 15 45.48 -16.11 0.46
N GLU A 16 45.33 -17.33 0.96
CA GLU A 16 45.89 -17.79 2.24
C GLU A 16 46.69 -19.08 1.97
N GLN A 17 47.96 -19.11 2.39
CA GLN A 17 48.80 -20.29 2.24
C GLN A 17 48.65 -21.19 3.47
N ARG A 18 48.11 -22.40 3.28
CA ARG A 18 47.96 -23.44 4.32
C ARG A 18 48.90 -24.60 4.01
N GLY A 19 50.15 -24.48 4.47
CA GLY A 19 51.21 -25.47 4.21
C GLY A 19 51.51 -25.61 2.71
N PRO A 20 51.41 -26.83 2.12
CA PRO A 20 51.64 -27.04 0.69
C PRO A 20 50.46 -26.60 -0.21
N SER A 21 49.41 -26.03 0.36
CA SER A 21 48.16 -25.70 -0.31
C SER A 21 47.89 -24.19 -0.32
N LEU A 22 47.48 -23.65 -1.47
CA LEU A 22 47.13 -22.23 -1.64
C LEU A 22 45.60 -22.07 -1.73
N MET A 23 45.00 -21.52 -0.69
CA MET A 23 43.56 -21.28 -0.64
C MET A 23 43.21 -19.93 -1.28
N LYS A 24 42.23 -19.89 -2.21
CA LYS A 24 41.67 -18.65 -2.76
C LYS A 24 40.24 -18.45 -2.24
N ILE A 25 40.01 -17.42 -1.43
CA ILE A 25 38.67 -17.02 -0.97
C ILE A 25 38.18 -15.83 -1.82
N ARG A 26 36.87 -15.74 -2.04
CA ARG A 26 36.20 -14.64 -2.77
C ARG A 26 34.91 -14.25 -2.06
N ASN A 27 34.54 -12.97 -2.16
CA ASN A 27 33.22 -12.48 -1.76
C ASN A 27 32.31 -12.34 -2.99
N LEU A 28 31.44 -13.32 -3.23
CA LEU A 28 30.52 -13.29 -4.37
C LEU A 28 29.46 -12.17 -4.27
N GLN A 29 29.07 -11.75 -3.06
CA GLN A 29 28.11 -10.65 -2.85
C GLN A 29 28.65 -9.32 -3.39
N GLN A 30 29.95 -9.03 -3.19
CA GLN A 30 30.59 -7.86 -3.78
C GLN A 30 30.74 -8.00 -5.31
N CYS A 31 31.07 -9.18 -5.82
CA CYS A 31 31.22 -9.39 -7.28
C CYS A 31 29.90 -9.22 -8.05
N LEU A 32 28.79 -9.64 -7.44
CA LEU A 32 27.47 -9.72 -8.07
C LEU A 32 26.53 -8.59 -7.61
N SER A 33 27.04 -7.61 -6.85
CA SER A 33 26.28 -6.54 -6.22
C SER A 33 25.40 -5.78 -7.21
N ASP A 34 25.92 -5.40 -8.38
CA ASP A 34 25.15 -4.70 -9.41
C ASP A 34 23.97 -5.52 -9.94
N ARG A 35 24.18 -6.83 -10.19
CA ARG A 35 23.12 -7.75 -10.65
C ARG A 35 22.05 -7.96 -9.57
N ILE A 36 22.48 -8.09 -8.31
CA ILE A 36 21.58 -8.24 -7.16
C ILE A 36 20.79 -6.95 -6.93
N ASN A 37 21.43 -5.78 -6.97
CA ASN A 37 20.76 -4.50 -6.77
C ASN A 37 19.72 -4.21 -7.86
N GLN A 38 20.00 -4.56 -9.11
CA GLN A 38 19.06 -4.38 -10.22
C GLN A 38 17.81 -5.26 -10.15
N PHE A 39 17.86 -6.41 -9.48
CA PHE A 39 16.73 -7.35 -9.32
C PHE A 39 15.69 -6.90 -8.28
N TRP A 40 16.05 -6.00 -7.36
CA TRP A 40 15.27 -5.73 -6.17
C TRP A 40 14.63 -4.32 -6.11
N ARG A 41 14.41 -3.67 -7.27
CA ARG A 41 14.00 -2.25 -7.39
C ARG A 41 12.71 -1.86 -6.65
N HIS A 42 11.83 -2.82 -6.38
CA HIS A 42 10.53 -2.61 -5.76
C HIS A 42 10.46 -3.02 -4.28
N SER A 43 11.62 -3.14 -3.61
CA SER A 43 11.75 -3.62 -2.24
C SER A 43 12.71 -2.80 -1.38
N VAL A 44 12.46 -2.80 -0.07
CA VAL A 44 13.37 -2.26 0.94
C VAL A 44 14.18 -3.42 1.54
N PRO A 45 15.52 -3.34 1.62
CA PRO A 45 16.30 -4.34 2.35
C PRO A 45 16.01 -4.25 3.85
N LEU A 46 15.77 -5.40 4.48
CA LEU A 46 15.79 -5.49 5.94
C LEU A 46 17.23 -5.33 6.43
N LYS A 47 17.41 -4.72 7.60
CA LYS A 47 18.69 -4.82 8.31
C LYS A 47 18.81 -6.23 8.89
N GLU A 48 20.05 -6.73 8.93
CA GLU A 48 20.51 -8.05 9.43
C GLU A 48 20.54 -9.21 8.40
N GLY A 49 21.68 -9.93 8.36
CA GLY A 49 21.86 -11.17 7.59
C GLY A 49 23.11 -11.26 6.67
N MET A 50 24.33 -11.23 7.22
CA MET A 50 25.54 -11.77 6.57
C MET A 50 25.80 -13.21 7.03
N PHE A 51 26.56 -14.04 6.28
CA PHE A 51 27.73 -14.82 6.74
C PHE A 51 28.36 -15.72 5.63
N TYR A 52 29.60 -16.19 5.84
CA TYR A 52 30.50 -16.96 4.93
C TYR A 52 30.69 -18.41 5.48
N ASP A 53 31.53 -19.36 5.02
CA ASP A 53 32.81 -19.38 4.27
C ASP A 53 33.13 -20.82 3.74
N GLY A 54 34.23 -21.04 3.00
CA GLY A 54 34.66 -22.39 2.55
C GLY A 54 36.13 -22.55 2.09
N THR A 55 36.78 -23.66 2.48
CA THR A 55 38.27 -23.81 2.44
C THR A 55 38.83 -24.95 1.54
N MET A 56 40.13 -24.87 1.17
CA MET A 56 40.86 -25.73 0.18
C MET A 56 42.13 -26.42 0.81
N LEU A 57 43.02 -27.22 0.16
CA LEU A 57 43.33 -27.62 -1.24
C LEU A 57 44.19 -28.93 -1.24
N LYS A 58 44.28 -29.73 -2.34
CA LYS A 58 45.51 -30.50 -2.81
C LYS A 58 45.32 -31.13 -4.21
N LYS A 59 44.06 -31.46 -4.49
CA LYS A 59 43.39 -31.58 -5.78
C LYS A 59 42.63 -30.26 -5.98
N VAL A 60 42.41 -29.74 -7.20
CA VAL A 60 41.63 -28.49 -7.35
C VAL A 60 40.14 -28.81 -7.15
N ASN A 61 39.78 -28.94 -5.87
CA ASN A 61 38.43 -28.99 -5.37
C ASN A 61 38.00 -27.55 -5.14
N CYS A 62 37.12 -27.05 -5.99
CA CYS A 62 36.41 -25.82 -5.73
C CYS A 62 34.99 -26.19 -5.28
N THR A 63 34.70 -25.93 -4.02
CA THR A 63 33.34 -25.98 -3.48
C THR A 63 32.81 -24.55 -3.48
N GLU A 64 31.74 -24.32 -4.22
CA GLU A 64 30.91 -23.12 -4.13
C GLU A 64 29.61 -23.53 -3.45
N THR A 65 29.19 -22.76 -2.45
CA THR A 65 27.86 -22.84 -1.85
C THR A 65 27.18 -21.50 -2.04
N VAL A 66 26.00 -21.49 -2.66
CA VAL A 66 25.12 -20.33 -2.78
C VAL A 66 23.87 -20.62 -1.97
N SER A 67 23.75 -19.98 -0.81
CA SER A 67 22.62 -20.16 0.11
C SER A 67 21.62 -19.00 -0.04
N LEU A 68 20.37 -19.34 -0.33
CA LEU A 68 19.23 -18.43 -0.37
C LEU A 68 18.45 -18.58 0.94
N ILE A 69 18.52 -17.55 1.77
CA ILE A 69 17.87 -17.49 3.09
C ILE A 69 16.57 -16.69 2.96
N PRO A 70 15.38 -17.29 3.16
CA PRO A 70 14.11 -16.60 2.95
C PRO A 70 13.83 -15.49 3.96
N LEU A 71 14.16 -15.70 5.24
CA LEU A 71 14.00 -14.71 6.30
C LEU A 71 15.20 -14.77 7.27
N PRO A 72 15.72 -13.62 7.75
CA PRO A 72 16.76 -13.59 8.77
C PRO A 72 16.27 -14.30 10.05
N GLY A 73 17.04 -15.28 10.52
CA GLY A 73 16.74 -16.02 11.76
C GLY A 73 16.16 -17.43 11.59
N LEU A 74 15.77 -17.84 10.37
CA LEU A 74 15.38 -19.24 10.11
C LEU A 74 16.56 -20.15 9.75
N LEU A 75 16.43 -21.42 10.15
CA LEU A 75 17.40 -22.49 9.88
C LEU A 75 17.29 -23.08 8.47
N GLU A 76 16.17 -22.87 7.78
CA GLU A 76 15.91 -23.43 6.45
C GLU A 76 16.39 -22.50 5.34
N ALA A 77 17.60 -22.76 4.83
CA ALA A 77 18.14 -22.12 3.65
C ALA A 77 18.08 -23.08 2.44
N THR A 78 17.87 -22.54 1.24
CA THR A 78 18.10 -23.31 -0.01
C THR A 78 19.53 -23.14 -0.46
N GLU A 79 20.29 -24.22 -0.38
CA GLU A 79 21.69 -24.23 -0.74
C GLU A 79 21.91 -24.90 -2.10
N THR A 80 22.49 -24.16 -3.05
CA THR A 80 23.07 -24.74 -4.26
C THR A 80 24.55 -24.97 -4.01
N LYS A 81 24.98 -26.24 -3.98
CA LYS A 81 26.39 -26.62 -3.75
C LYS A 81 27.03 -27.16 -5.03
N THR A 82 27.85 -26.34 -5.67
CA THR A 82 28.66 -26.72 -6.84
C THR A 82 30.00 -27.27 -6.37
N VAL A 83 30.32 -28.54 -6.70
CA VAL A 83 31.64 -29.13 -6.43
C VAL A 83 32.35 -29.42 -7.75
N SER A 84 33.36 -28.60 -8.07
CA SER A 84 34.24 -28.80 -9.22
C SER A 84 35.55 -29.43 -8.80
N SER A 85 36.06 -30.37 -9.60
CA SER A 85 37.17 -31.26 -9.24
C SER A 85 38.09 -31.46 -10.43
N LEU A 86 39.22 -30.75 -10.47
CA LEU A 86 40.26 -30.96 -11.48
C LEU A 86 41.45 -31.73 -10.88
N THR A 87 41.81 -32.84 -11.51
CA THR A 87 42.92 -33.73 -11.15
C THR A 87 43.82 -33.91 -12.37
N LEU A 88 45.11 -33.59 -12.25
CA LEU A 88 46.10 -33.90 -13.28
C LEU A 88 46.39 -35.42 -13.26
N LEU A 89 46.01 -36.12 -14.32
CA LEU A 89 46.20 -37.58 -14.42
C LEU A 89 47.58 -37.96 -14.98
N ARG A 90 48.05 -37.22 -16.00
CA ARG A 90 49.38 -37.36 -16.63
C ARG A 90 49.72 -36.11 -17.44
N THR A 91 51.00 -35.85 -17.62
CA THR A 91 51.53 -34.89 -18.60
C THR A 91 51.97 -35.64 -19.86
N LEU A 92 51.74 -35.06 -21.04
CA LEU A 92 52.25 -35.57 -22.32
C LEU A 92 53.31 -34.60 -22.84
N GLU A 93 54.45 -35.10 -23.28
CA GLU A 93 55.60 -34.29 -23.68
C GLU A 93 55.47 -33.72 -25.11
N VAL A 94 54.54 -34.23 -25.91
CA VAL A 94 54.31 -33.80 -27.30
C VAL A 94 52.81 -33.59 -27.54
N ILE A 95 52.44 -32.40 -27.99
CA ILE A 95 51.10 -32.09 -28.49
C ILE A 95 51.11 -32.22 -30.02
N PRO A 96 50.32 -33.12 -30.64
CA PRO A 96 50.16 -33.13 -32.09
C PRO A 96 49.39 -31.88 -32.52
N MET A 97 50.10 -30.83 -32.96
CA MET A 97 49.49 -29.63 -33.53
C MET A 97 48.90 -29.93 -34.91
N ASN A 98 47.67 -30.46 -34.91
CA ASN A 98 46.82 -30.47 -36.09
C ASN A 98 45.33 -30.29 -35.72
N LEU A 99 45.05 -29.46 -34.72
CA LEU A 99 43.74 -28.81 -34.63
C LEU A 99 43.67 -27.77 -35.74
N GLY A 100 43.01 -28.13 -36.84
CA GLY A 100 42.68 -27.19 -37.90
C GLY A 100 41.87 -26.00 -37.37
N GLN A 101 41.83 -24.93 -38.16
CA GLN A 101 41.13 -23.68 -37.84
C GLN A 101 39.61 -23.91 -37.67
N ILE A 102 39.19 -24.33 -36.48
CA ILE A 102 37.82 -24.12 -36.03
C ILE A 102 37.71 -22.60 -35.81
N ALA A 103 36.84 -21.95 -36.58
CA ALA A 103 36.52 -20.54 -36.43
C ALA A 103 35.71 -20.29 -35.15
N GLY A 104 36.33 -20.54 -34.00
CA GLY A 104 35.78 -20.24 -32.68
C GLY A 104 35.97 -18.76 -32.36
N TYR A 105 34.90 -18.10 -31.91
CA TYR A 105 35.00 -16.76 -31.36
C TYR A 105 35.79 -16.79 -30.05
N LEU A 106 36.77 -15.89 -29.92
CA LEU A 106 37.42 -15.61 -28.63
C LEU A 106 36.44 -14.83 -27.75
N THR A 107 35.73 -15.55 -26.87
CA THR A 107 34.84 -14.95 -25.87
C THR A 107 35.57 -14.64 -24.56
N SER A 108 34.97 -13.81 -23.72
CA SER A 108 35.49 -13.53 -22.38
C SER A 108 35.36 -14.77 -21.48
N ILE A 109 36.18 -14.84 -20.41
CA ILE A 109 35.98 -15.82 -19.32
C ILE A 109 34.71 -15.52 -18.49
N MET A 110 34.17 -14.31 -18.62
CA MET A 110 32.98 -13.86 -17.91
C MET A 110 31.73 -14.59 -18.40
N PHE A 111 30.80 -14.86 -17.47
CA PHE A 111 29.52 -15.46 -17.81
C PHE A 111 28.62 -14.54 -18.64
N GLU A 112 28.32 -15.00 -19.86
CA GLU A 112 27.29 -14.46 -20.74
C GLU A 112 26.05 -15.36 -20.61
N ALA A 113 24.92 -14.77 -20.20
CA ALA A 113 23.66 -15.51 -20.13
C ALA A 113 23.09 -15.68 -21.55
N GLU A 114 22.73 -16.90 -21.94
CA GLU A 114 22.01 -17.13 -23.20
C GLU A 114 20.73 -16.30 -23.24
N SER A 115 20.67 -15.35 -24.18
CA SER A 115 19.61 -14.36 -24.18
C SER A 115 18.29 -14.93 -24.70
N GLN A 116 17.28 -14.99 -23.84
CA GLN A 116 15.92 -14.68 -24.30
C GLN A 116 15.66 -13.19 -24.02
N THR A 117 15.67 -12.39 -25.10
CA THR A 117 15.44 -10.94 -25.13
C THR A 117 16.53 -10.04 -24.53
N SER A 118 17.48 -9.64 -25.38
CA SER A 118 18.45 -8.55 -25.15
C SER A 118 17.79 -7.15 -25.13
N GLY A 119 16.79 -6.92 -24.27
CA GLY A 119 16.04 -5.66 -24.28
C GLY A 119 15.14 -5.35 -23.09
N ARG A 120 15.24 -6.06 -21.95
CA ARG A 120 14.35 -5.85 -20.78
C ARG A 120 15.00 -5.68 -19.40
N HIS A 121 16.28 -6.02 -19.22
CA HIS A 121 16.89 -6.00 -17.87
C HIS A 121 17.57 -4.67 -17.50
N GLY A 122 17.97 -3.85 -18.48
CA GLY A 122 18.25 -2.44 -18.24
C GLY A 122 16.94 -1.70 -17.94
N GLY A 123 16.88 -0.95 -16.84
CA GLY A 123 15.84 0.07 -16.69
C GLY A 123 16.03 1.18 -17.75
N PRO A 124 15.03 2.04 -17.98
CA PRO A 124 15.22 3.22 -18.82
C PRO A 124 16.38 4.05 -18.26
N SER A 125 17.27 4.51 -19.13
CA SER A 125 18.39 5.34 -18.72
C SER A 125 17.91 6.65 -18.12
N VAL A 126 18.72 7.24 -17.23
CA VAL A 126 18.53 8.58 -16.67
C VAL A 126 18.13 9.61 -17.75
N GLN A 127 18.79 9.56 -18.91
CA GLN A 127 18.53 10.45 -20.02
C GLN A 127 17.16 10.23 -20.66
N GLU A 128 16.69 8.98 -20.78
CA GLU A 128 15.35 8.65 -21.29
C GLU A 128 14.25 9.07 -20.29
N VAL A 129 14.48 8.87 -18.99
CA VAL A 129 13.57 9.34 -17.93
C VAL A 129 13.49 10.86 -17.94
N SER A 130 14.62 11.57 -17.91
CA SER A 130 14.70 13.03 -17.97
C SER A 130 14.01 13.59 -19.24
N ASN A 131 14.30 13.04 -20.42
CA ASN A 131 13.65 13.42 -21.67
C ASN A 131 12.12 13.22 -21.63
N THR A 132 11.64 12.16 -20.97
CA THR A 132 10.21 11.87 -20.82
C THR A 132 9.54 12.85 -19.85
N VAL A 133 10.18 13.12 -18.70
CA VAL A 133 9.74 14.13 -17.73
C VAL A 133 9.65 15.50 -18.42
N ARG A 134 10.70 15.95 -19.12
CA ARG A 134 10.72 17.24 -19.84
C ARG A 134 9.53 17.41 -20.79
N ARG A 135 9.24 16.40 -21.62
CA ARG A 135 8.12 16.40 -22.57
C ARG A 135 6.77 16.49 -21.85
N LEU A 136 6.57 15.70 -20.80
CA LEU A 136 5.32 15.69 -20.04
C LEU A 136 5.13 17.00 -19.23
N CYS A 137 6.19 17.55 -18.64
CA CYS A 137 6.17 18.83 -17.94
C CYS A 137 5.81 20.00 -18.87
N ALA A 138 6.38 20.03 -20.09
CA ALA A 138 6.03 21.03 -21.10
C ALA A 138 4.54 21.01 -21.46
N HIS A 139 3.93 19.82 -21.53
CA HIS A 139 2.48 19.70 -21.67
C HIS A 139 1.73 20.17 -20.43
N LEU A 140 2.10 19.70 -19.23
CA LEU A 140 1.42 20.03 -17.96
C LEU A 140 1.39 21.55 -17.66
N ALA A 141 2.45 22.27 -18.04
CA ALA A 141 2.53 23.72 -17.92
C ALA A 141 1.54 24.47 -18.83
N ASN A 142 1.13 23.88 -19.95
CA ASN A 142 0.18 24.48 -20.89
C ASN A 142 -1.26 24.02 -20.60
N GLN A 143 -1.96 24.72 -19.69
CA GLN A 143 -3.37 24.45 -19.36
C GLN A 143 -4.34 24.57 -20.56
N GLN A 144 -3.94 25.23 -21.64
CA GLN A 144 -4.78 25.38 -22.85
C GLN A 144 -4.67 24.18 -23.80
N GLN A 145 -3.82 23.18 -23.53
CA GLN A 145 -3.62 22.05 -24.42
C GLN A 145 -4.81 21.08 -24.38
N ALA A 146 -5.46 20.88 -25.53
CA ALA A 146 -6.71 20.11 -25.66
C ALA A 146 -6.67 18.68 -25.07
N LEU A 147 -5.51 18.02 -25.06
CA LEU A 147 -5.33 16.70 -24.44
C LEU A 147 -5.48 16.73 -22.91
N LEU A 148 -5.07 17.82 -22.26
CA LEU A 148 -5.16 17.98 -20.79
C LEU A 148 -6.52 18.49 -20.33
N GLN A 149 -7.33 19.04 -21.24
CA GLN A 149 -8.74 19.34 -20.99
C GLN A 149 -9.62 18.08 -20.96
N ILE A 150 -9.10 16.93 -21.38
CA ILE A 150 -9.80 15.66 -21.23
C ILE A 150 -9.80 15.25 -19.74
N PRO A 151 -10.98 15.04 -19.12
CA PRO A 151 -11.06 14.59 -17.72
C PRO A 151 -10.18 13.36 -17.46
N LEU A 152 -9.56 13.33 -16.29
CA LEU A 152 -8.60 12.31 -15.81
C LEU A 152 -7.22 12.29 -16.49
N ILE A 153 -7.01 12.92 -17.65
CA ILE A 153 -5.67 12.88 -18.29
C ILE A 153 -4.67 13.73 -17.51
N ARG A 154 -5.01 14.97 -17.17
CA ARG A 154 -4.17 15.86 -16.33
C ARG A 154 -3.89 15.25 -14.95
N PRO A 155 -4.88 14.75 -14.18
CA PRO A 155 -4.66 13.90 -13.00
C PRO A 155 -3.65 12.77 -13.16
N LYS A 156 -3.80 11.92 -14.19
CA LYS A 156 -2.91 10.77 -14.41
C LYS A 156 -1.50 11.20 -14.83
N ALA A 157 -1.39 12.24 -15.66
CA ALA A 157 -0.11 12.81 -16.05
C ALA A 157 0.65 13.38 -14.84
N LEU A 158 -0.03 14.07 -13.91
CA LEU A 158 0.57 14.54 -12.66
C LEU A 158 1.16 13.39 -11.83
N LEU A 159 0.40 12.30 -11.62
CA LEU A 159 0.87 11.12 -10.88
C LEU A 159 2.07 10.43 -11.56
N VAL A 160 2.00 10.22 -12.87
CA VAL A 160 3.08 9.57 -13.64
C VAL A 160 4.35 10.42 -13.61
N VAL A 161 4.25 11.73 -13.85
CA VAL A 161 5.42 12.62 -13.80
C VAL A 161 6.01 12.69 -12.40
N SER A 162 5.20 12.80 -11.34
CA SER A 162 5.72 12.77 -9.97
C SER A 162 6.42 11.46 -9.62
N SER A 163 5.93 10.33 -10.13
CA SER A 163 6.55 9.01 -9.92
C SER A 163 7.88 8.88 -10.66
N LEU A 164 7.96 9.40 -11.90
CA LEU A 164 9.20 9.45 -12.68
C LEU A 164 10.24 10.38 -12.03
N VAL A 165 9.83 11.56 -11.57
CA VAL A 165 10.69 12.50 -10.83
C VAL A 165 11.21 11.87 -9.53
N HIS A 166 10.35 11.16 -8.79
CA HIS A 166 10.75 10.44 -7.59
C HIS A 166 11.80 9.35 -7.89
N SER A 167 11.56 8.53 -8.92
CA SER A 167 12.49 7.47 -9.33
C SER A 167 13.82 8.03 -9.84
N LEU A 168 13.80 9.18 -10.53
CA LEU A 168 15.01 9.89 -10.97
C LEU A 168 15.81 10.36 -9.75
N CYS A 169 15.17 11.05 -8.80
CA CYS A 169 15.84 11.51 -7.57
C CYS A 169 16.40 10.38 -6.69
N GLN A 170 15.91 9.15 -6.80
CA GLN A 170 16.46 7.99 -6.08
C GLN A 170 17.64 7.33 -6.78
N GLN A 171 17.81 7.53 -8.08
CA GLN A 171 18.89 6.94 -8.88
C GLN A 171 20.09 7.88 -9.03
N GLU A 172 19.86 9.20 -9.01
CA GLU A 172 20.92 10.19 -9.10
C GLU A 172 21.79 10.25 -7.86
N GLN A 173 23.11 10.32 -8.07
CA GLN A 173 24.10 10.53 -6.99
C GLN A 173 24.27 12.02 -6.64
N GLY A 174 23.73 12.92 -7.47
CA GLY A 174 23.79 14.36 -7.28
C GLY A 174 22.53 14.98 -6.64
N PRO A 175 22.56 16.29 -6.32
CA PRO A 175 21.43 17.01 -5.76
C PRO A 175 20.26 17.10 -6.76
N CYS A 176 19.16 16.37 -6.51
CA CYS A 176 18.04 16.27 -7.47
C CYS A 176 17.36 17.63 -7.79
N ASN A 177 17.48 18.62 -6.90
CA ASN A 177 16.95 19.96 -7.11
C ASN A 177 17.77 20.80 -8.11
N GLU A 178 18.93 20.35 -8.58
CA GLU A 178 19.69 21.00 -9.66
C GLU A 178 19.24 20.54 -11.07
N ILE A 179 18.44 19.47 -11.16
CA ILE A 179 17.96 18.93 -12.44
C ILE A 179 16.87 19.86 -13.01
N SER A 180 17.12 20.43 -14.18
CA SER A 180 16.26 21.47 -14.79
C SER A 180 14.80 21.01 -15.01
N GLU A 181 14.61 19.73 -15.34
CA GLU A 181 13.32 19.09 -15.56
C GLU A 181 12.54 18.93 -14.25
N VAL A 182 13.25 18.67 -13.15
CA VAL A 182 12.68 18.56 -11.80
C VAL A 182 12.30 19.96 -11.31
N GLN A 183 13.17 20.96 -11.48
CA GLN A 183 12.86 22.36 -11.19
C GLN A 183 11.62 22.85 -11.95
N GLN A 184 11.50 22.53 -13.25
CA GLN A 184 10.33 22.87 -14.05
C GLN A 184 9.06 22.22 -13.51
N PHE A 185 9.11 20.94 -13.14
CA PHE A 185 7.96 20.24 -12.55
C PHE A 185 7.53 20.86 -11.20
N VAL A 186 8.50 21.08 -10.30
CA VAL A 186 8.27 21.70 -8.98
C VAL A 186 7.70 23.10 -9.12
N HIS A 187 8.12 23.87 -10.14
CA HIS A 187 7.56 25.18 -10.44
C HIS A 187 6.08 25.11 -10.83
N VAL A 188 5.67 24.16 -11.68
CA VAL A 188 4.26 23.94 -12.06
C VAL A 188 3.41 23.59 -10.83
N LEU A 189 3.91 22.72 -9.95
CA LEU A 189 3.23 22.39 -8.68
C LEU A 189 3.12 23.62 -7.76
N LYS A 190 4.21 24.40 -7.63
CA LYS A 190 4.27 25.60 -6.80
C LYS A 190 3.24 26.64 -7.20
N GLN A 191 3.14 26.94 -8.50
CA GLN A 191 2.17 27.92 -9.03
C GLN A 191 0.72 27.54 -8.66
N SER A 192 0.35 26.27 -8.85
CA SER A 192 -1.00 25.80 -8.47
C SER A 192 -1.26 25.90 -6.96
N LEU A 193 -0.28 25.53 -6.12
CA LEU A 193 -0.43 25.60 -4.66
C LEU A 193 -0.45 27.02 -4.10
N GLU A 194 0.29 27.97 -4.69
CA GLU A 194 0.35 29.33 -4.16
C GLU A 194 -0.97 30.08 -4.25
N ALA A 195 -1.83 29.76 -5.24
CA ALA A 195 -3.20 30.23 -5.31
C ALA A 195 -4.11 29.48 -4.32
N GLY A 196 -4.15 28.14 -4.40
CA GLY A 196 -5.03 27.31 -3.58
C GLY A 196 -4.83 27.47 -2.07
N CYS A 197 -3.57 27.52 -1.61
CA CYS A 197 -3.22 27.65 -0.19
C CYS A 197 -3.37 29.08 0.36
N LYS A 198 -3.93 30.02 -0.42
CA LYS A 198 -4.35 31.36 0.01
C LYS A 198 -5.89 31.50 0.12
N ALA A 199 -6.64 30.42 -0.12
CA ALA A 199 -8.11 30.41 -0.14
C ALA A 199 -8.72 31.34 -1.21
N ASP A 200 -8.17 31.31 -2.43
CA ASP A 200 -8.82 31.90 -3.60
C ASP A 200 -10.05 31.06 -4.00
N GLU A 201 -11.23 31.68 -4.03
CA GLU A 201 -12.51 31.02 -4.30
C GLU A 201 -12.65 30.48 -5.73
N HIS A 202 -11.77 30.89 -6.66
CA HIS A 202 -11.87 30.53 -8.09
C HIS A 202 -11.26 29.16 -8.44
N PHE A 203 -10.53 28.52 -7.53
CA PHE A 203 -9.81 27.27 -7.82
C PHE A 203 -10.64 26.02 -7.51
N GLN A 204 -10.67 25.06 -8.44
CA GLN A 204 -11.36 23.78 -8.22
C GLN A 204 -10.59 22.93 -7.19
N ILE A 205 -11.23 22.64 -6.05
CA ILE A 205 -10.68 21.79 -4.97
C ILE A 205 -10.14 20.47 -5.53
N THR A 206 -10.87 19.87 -6.46
CA THR A 206 -10.50 18.62 -7.13
C THR A 206 -9.19 18.71 -7.92
N GLU A 207 -8.86 19.83 -8.57
CA GLU A 207 -7.53 19.99 -9.21
C GLU A 207 -6.42 20.09 -8.14
N LEU A 208 -6.63 20.86 -7.08
CA LEU A 208 -5.65 21.04 -6.01
C LEU A 208 -5.38 19.74 -5.24
N LEU A 209 -6.36 18.87 -5.07
CA LEU A 209 -6.16 17.53 -4.50
C LEU A 209 -5.19 16.70 -5.37
N HIS A 210 -5.30 16.75 -6.70
CA HIS A 210 -4.37 16.07 -7.59
C HIS A 210 -2.96 16.67 -7.57
N VAL A 211 -2.84 18.00 -7.44
CA VAL A 211 -1.54 18.68 -7.28
C VAL A 211 -0.88 18.26 -5.96
N LEU A 212 -1.60 18.32 -4.83
CA LEU A 212 -1.09 17.88 -3.54
C LEU A 212 -0.72 16.39 -3.53
N LYS A 213 -1.48 15.56 -4.28
CA LYS A 213 -1.17 14.14 -4.45
C LYS A 213 0.12 13.91 -5.27
N ALA A 214 0.36 14.72 -6.31
CA ALA A 214 1.63 14.69 -7.05
C ALA A 214 2.81 15.15 -6.17
N VAL A 215 2.60 16.10 -5.26
CA VAL A 215 3.60 16.51 -4.25
C VAL A 215 3.90 15.36 -3.27
N GLU A 216 2.88 14.67 -2.72
CA GLU A 216 3.09 13.46 -1.89
C GLU A 216 3.97 12.42 -2.61
N THR A 217 3.73 12.23 -3.91
CA THR A 217 4.40 11.22 -4.72
C THR A 217 5.86 11.61 -5.03
N ALA A 218 6.14 12.89 -5.33
CA ALA A 218 7.45 13.35 -5.80
C ALA A 218 8.58 13.26 -4.75
N GLY A 219 8.25 13.38 -3.46
CA GLY A 219 9.20 13.20 -2.36
C GLY A 219 10.29 14.27 -2.27
N ALA A 220 11.56 13.88 -2.26
CA ALA A 220 12.68 14.81 -2.05
C ALA A 220 12.75 15.99 -3.05
N ALA A 221 12.19 15.82 -4.27
CA ALA A 221 12.10 16.90 -5.26
C ALA A 221 11.32 18.13 -4.78
N VAL A 222 10.35 17.98 -3.88
CA VAL A 222 9.40 19.04 -3.49
C VAL A 222 9.72 19.69 -2.13
N SER A 223 10.92 19.52 -1.60
CA SER A 223 11.36 20.14 -0.34
C SER A 223 11.19 21.68 -0.32
N ASP A 224 11.36 22.35 -1.45
CA ASP A 224 11.16 23.81 -1.57
C ASP A 224 9.70 24.26 -1.37
N LEU A 225 8.74 23.33 -1.40
CA LEU A 225 7.31 23.60 -1.22
C LEU A 225 6.87 23.57 0.26
N ILE A 226 7.74 23.18 1.19
CA ILE A 226 7.40 22.99 2.62
C ILE A 226 6.79 24.25 3.25
N SER A 227 7.27 25.44 2.90
CA SER A 227 6.70 26.71 3.41
C SER A 227 5.26 26.94 2.92
N THR A 228 4.95 26.56 1.68
CA THR A 228 3.59 26.60 1.11
C THR A 228 2.69 25.52 1.73
N LEU A 229 3.20 24.30 1.92
CA LEU A 229 2.47 23.23 2.60
C LEU A 229 2.16 23.60 4.06
N SER A 230 3.14 24.12 4.80
CA SER A 230 2.96 24.54 6.21
C SER A 230 1.87 25.62 6.36
N ARG A 231 1.88 26.61 5.47
CA ARG A 231 0.84 27.64 5.37
C ARG A 231 -0.54 27.05 5.01
N CYS A 232 -0.58 26.05 4.12
CA CYS A 232 -1.83 25.33 3.82
C CYS A 232 -2.38 24.62 5.07
N VAL A 233 -1.52 23.93 5.83
CA VAL A 233 -1.92 23.24 7.07
C VAL A 233 -2.42 24.22 8.13
N GLN A 234 -1.74 25.36 8.33
CA GLN A 234 -2.08 26.34 9.37
C GLN A 234 -3.27 27.24 9.03
N ASN A 235 -3.59 27.46 7.75
CA ASN A 235 -4.67 28.37 7.35
C ASN A 235 -6.05 27.70 7.46
N HIS A 236 -6.80 28.01 8.52
CA HIS A 236 -8.15 27.50 8.73
C HIS A 236 -9.20 27.96 7.69
N SER A 237 -8.90 28.95 6.85
CA SER A 237 -9.76 29.33 5.70
C SER A 237 -9.62 28.37 4.52
N VAL A 238 -8.60 27.52 4.49
CA VAL A 238 -8.43 26.48 3.46
C VAL A 238 -9.35 25.29 3.77
N PRO A 239 -10.10 24.75 2.78
CA PRO A 239 -10.93 23.56 2.94
C PRO A 239 -10.21 22.38 3.62
N LEU A 240 -10.93 21.67 4.49
CA LEU A 240 -10.39 20.59 5.34
C LEU A 240 -9.64 19.53 4.54
N GLU A 241 -10.13 19.18 3.35
CA GLU A 241 -9.53 18.15 2.50
C GLU A 241 -8.18 18.59 1.92
N LEU A 242 -8.03 19.87 1.60
CA LEU A 242 -6.77 20.44 1.12
C LEU A 242 -5.76 20.54 2.27
N ARG A 243 -6.20 20.89 3.49
CA ARG A 243 -5.35 20.85 4.69
C ARG A 243 -4.86 19.42 4.96
N LEU A 244 -5.76 18.43 4.89
CA LEU A 244 -5.46 17.01 5.06
C LEU A 244 -4.54 16.43 3.97
N ALA A 245 -4.70 16.88 2.72
CA ALA A 245 -3.82 16.48 1.62
C ALA A 245 -2.43 17.15 1.74
N ALA A 246 -2.35 18.41 2.19
CA ALA A 246 -1.10 19.09 2.47
C ALA A 246 -0.32 18.47 3.64
N ILE A 247 -1.01 17.91 4.65
CA ILE A 247 -0.37 17.08 5.68
C ILE A 247 0.22 15.82 5.05
N ARG A 248 -0.58 15.04 4.32
CA ARG A 248 -0.11 13.79 3.67
C ARG A 248 1.06 14.01 2.70
N ALA A 249 1.14 15.19 2.07
CA ALA A 249 2.25 15.55 1.18
C ALA A 249 3.65 15.49 1.83
N PHE A 250 3.76 15.56 3.17
CA PHE A 250 5.03 15.38 3.88
C PHE A 250 5.57 13.94 3.89
N ARG A 251 4.79 12.93 3.47
CA ARG A 251 5.14 11.50 3.62
C ARG A 251 6.51 11.16 3.04
N ARG A 252 6.81 11.61 1.82
CA ARG A 252 8.09 11.33 1.12
C ARG A 252 9.12 12.47 1.22
N ILE A 253 8.86 13.51 2.03
CA ILE A 253 9.81 14.61 2.26
C ILE A 253 10.82 14.17 3.34
N PRO A 254 12.14 14.28 3.11
CA PRO A 254 13.16 13.77 4.03
C PRO A 254 13.01 14.26 5.48
N CYS A 255 13.15 13.34 6.44
CA CYS A 255 12.85 13.56 7.86
C CYS A 255 13.56 14.73 8.54
N HIS A 256 14.69 15.21 8.00
CA HIS A 256 15.47 16.32 8.55
C HIS A 256 14.90 17.72 8.20
N HIS A 257 13.86 17.81 7.39
CA HIS A 257 13.21 19.09 7.05
C HIS A 257 12.19 19.53 8.13
N ASP A 258 11.84 20.82 8.13
CA ASP A 258 10.92 21.41 9.10
C ASP A 258 9.52 20.76 9.07
N ARG A 259 9.07 20.30 10.25
CA ARG A 259 7.77 19.66 10.50
C ARG A 259 6.96 20.37 11.60
N ARG A 260 7.38 21.57 12.05
CA ARG A 260 6.74 22.32 13.15
C ARG A 260 5.26 22.59 12.94
N ALA A 261 4.82 22.83 11.69
CA ALA A 261 3.40 23.01 11.37
C ALA A 261 2.56 21.75 11.67
N LEU A 262 3.10 20.55 11.45
CA LEU A 262 2.46 19.28 11.81
C LEU A 262 2.43 19.11 13.34
N ALA A 263 3.54 19.42 14.00
CA ALA A 263 3.65 19.37 15.46
C ALA A 263 2.63 20.28 16.15
N GLN A 264 2.43 21.50 15.63
CA GLN A 264 1.42 22.45 16.11
C GLN A 264 -0.01 21.96 15.85
N ALA A 265 -0.29 21.44 14.65
CA ALA A 265 -1.60 20.90 14.30
C ALA A 265 -2.01 19.74 15.22
N PHE A 266 -1.09 18.81 15.52
CA PHE A 266 -1.34 17.70 16.44
C PHE A 266 -1.57 18.15 17.90
N GLN A 267 -0.79 19.10 18.40
CA GLN A 267 -0.90 19.62 19.77
C GLN A 267 -2.15 20.47 20.03
N SER A 268 -2.71 21.13 19.00
CA SER A 268 -3.86 22.02 19.16
C SER A 268 -5.15 21.26 19.49
N GLN A 269 -5.63 21.36 20.73
CA GLN A 269 -6.90 20.72 21.14
C GLN A 269 -8.15 21.28 20.42
N GLN A 270 -8.06 22.45 19.78
CA GLN A 270 -9.15 23.09 19.03
C GLN A 270 -9.16 22.68 17.55
N GLU A 271 -8.17 21.93 17.09
CA GLU A 271 -8.05 21.51 15.70
C GLU A 271 -8.96 20.30 15.39
N ASN A 272 -9.40 20.19 14.14
CA ASN A 272 -10.25 19.08 13.68
C ASN A 272 -9.54 17.73 13.89
N VAL A 273 -10.28 16.73 14.38
CA VAL A 273 -9.70 15.42 14.76
C VAL A 273 -9.01 14.70 13.60
N GLU A 274 -9.50 14.83 12.35
CA GLU A 274 -8.82 14.25 11.18
C GLU A 274 -7.46 14.91 10.95
N VAL A 275 -7.36 16.23 11.14
CA VAL A 275 -6.11 16.99 10.99
C VAL A 275 -5.12 16.61 12.07
N ARG A 276 -5.57 16.48 13.32
CA ARG A 276 -4.73 16.06 14.45
C ARG A 276 -4.17 14.65 14.25
N ILE A 277 -5.02 13.70 13.83
CA ILE A 277 -4.61 12.30 13.58
C ILE A 277 -3.69 12.21 12.35
N ALA A 278 -4.02 12.90 11.25
CA ALA A 278 -3.16 12.92 10.07
C ALA A 278 -1.78 13.52 10.38
N ALA A 279 -1.72 14.60 11.17
CA ALA A 279 -0.45 15.20 11.58
C ALA A 279 0.37 14.25 12.45
N TYR A 280 -0.25 13.55 13.41
CA TYR A 280 0.38 12.49 14.20
C TYR A 280 0.98 11.38 13.31
N GLN A 281 0.20 10.87 12.34
CA GLN A 281 0.68 9.83 11.41
C GLN A 281 1.93 10.28 10.63
N GLN A 282 1.97 11.54 10.17
CA GLN A 282 3.12 12.07 9.44
C GLN A 282 4.33 12.34 10.33
N LEU A 283 4.13 12.73 11.59
CA LEU A 283 5.21 12.85 12.57
C LEU A 283 5.81 11.48 12.91
N MET A 284 4.98 10.47 13.17
CA MET A 284 5.43 9.10 13.45
C MET A 284 6.05 8.37 12.25
N HIS A 285 5.92 8.91 11.03
CA HIS A 285 6.68 8.44 9.87
C HIS A 285 8.16 8.87 9.90
N CYS A 286 8.51 9.89 10.69
CA CYS A 286 9.87 10.34 10.93
C CYS A 286 10.11 10.53 12.44
N PRO A 287 10.03 9.44 13.23
CA PRO A 287 10.06 9.50 14.68
C PRO A 287 11.44 9.96 15.19
N ASN A 288 11.44 10.75 16.26
CA ASN A 288 12.62 11.18 16.98
C ASN A 288 12.25 11.55 18.44
N GLN A 289 13.25 11.86 19.27
CA GLN A 289 13.04 12.12 20.70
C GLN A 289 12.17 13.37 21.00
N GLU A 290 12.23 14.41 20.16
CA GLU A 290 11.34 15.57 20.27
C GLU A 290 9.89 15.17 19.98
N ILE A 291 9.67 14.38 18.91
CA ILE A 291 8.35 13.87 18.52
C ILE A 291 7.79 12.94 19.59
N PHE A 292 8.59 12.04 20.18
CA PHE A 292 8.12 11.20 21.29
C PHE A 292 7.72 12.01 22.51
N THR A 293 8.48 13.06 22.84
CA THR A 293 8.12 14.01 23.91
C THR A 293 6.78 14.68 23.62
N ILE A 294 6.56 15.15 22.40
CA ILE A 294 5.29 15.76 21.97
C ILE A 294 4.14 14.74 22.05
N VAL A 295 4.32 13.52 21.53
CA VAL A 295 3.30 12.45 21.55
C VAL A 295 2.88 12.10 22.97
N LYS A 296 3.84 11.90 23.87
CA LYS A 296 3.59 11.63 25.29
C LYS A 296 2.86 12.79 25.97
N THR A 297 3.30 14.04 25.74
CA THR A 297 2.65 15.23 26.31
C THR A 297 1.23 15.42 25.81
N VAL A 298 0.96 15.18 24.52
CA VAL A 298 -0.40 15.23 23.96
C VAL A 298 -1.26 14.12 24.55
N LEU A 299 -0.78 12.86 24.55
CA LEU A 299 -1.55 11.70 25.02
C LEU A 299 -1.96 11.82 26.50
N SER A 300 -1.05 12.25 27.38
CA SER A 300 -1.34 12.54 28.79
C SER A 300 -2.50 13.52 28.98
N ASN A 301 -2.56 14.55 28.14
CA ASN A 301 -3.51 15.68 28.25
C ASN A 301 -4.71 15.57 27.31
N GLU A 302 -4.85 14.46 26.57
CA GLU A 302 -5.85 14.32 25.53
C GLU A 302 -7.26 14.16 26.09
N LYS A 303 -8.20 14.89 25.48
CA LYS A 303 -9.63 14.95 25.85
C LYS A 303 -10.53 14.33 24.79
N SER A 304 -10.11 14.34 23.52
CA SER A 304 -10.81 13.69 22.43
C SER A 304 -10.53 12.20 22.46
N SER A 305 -11.55 11.38 22.77
CA SER A 305 -11.45 9.92 22.65
C SER A 305 -10.96 9.52 21.26
N GLN A 306 -11.43 10.19 20.19
CA GLN A 306 -11.01 9.85 18.83
C GLN A 306 -9.51 10.01 18.58
N VAL A 307 -8.89 11.09 19.07
CA VAL A 307 -7.43 11.27 18.92
C VAL A 307 -6.67 10.34 19.86
N GLY A 308 -7.13 10.22 21.12
CA GLY A 308 -6.49 9.37 22.12
C GLY A 308 -6.48 7.89 21.75
N SER A 309 -7.63 7.32 21.36
CA SER A 309 -7.77 5.93 20.91
C SER A 309 -6.89 5.63 19.69
N PHE A 310 -6.78 6.55 18.74
CA PHE A 310 -5.92 6.35 17.57
C PHE A 310 -4.43 6.35 17.94
N VAL A 311 -3.99 7.32 18.72
CA VAL A 311 -2.59 7.43 19.17
C VAL A 311 -2.22 6.22 20.03
N TRP A 312 -3.05 5.89 21.02
CA TRP A 312 -2.88 4.75 21.93
C TRP A 312 -2.80 3.42 21.17
N SER A 313 -3.77 3.12 20.31
CA SER A 313 -3.77 1.85 19.55
C SER A 313 -2.59 1.77 18.58
N HIS A 314 -2.17 2.86 17.94
CA HIS A 314 -0.98 2.88 17.09
C HIS A 314 0.30 2.56 17.89
N LEU A 315 0.51 3.21 19.06
CA LEU A 315 1.66 2.94 19.92
C LEU A 315 1.66 1.52 20.48
N PHE A 316 0.51 1.04 20.96
CA PHE A 316 0.35 -0.32 21.49
C PHE A 316 0.64 -1.40 20.44
N ASN A 317 0.22 -1.17 19.19
CA ASN A 317 0.55 -2.05 18.07
C ASN A 317 2.05 -2.04 17.76
N ILE A 318 2.71 -0.87 17.75
CA ILE A 318 4.16 -0.78 17.54
C ILE A 318 4.92 -1.52 18.65
N GLN A 319 4.52 -1.39 19.91
CA GLN A 319 5.12 -2.11 21.05
C GLN A 319 4.96 -3.64 20.99
N LYS A 320 4.14 -4.15 20.06
CA LYS A 320 3.82 -5.58 19.90
C LYS A 320 3.96 -6.07 18.47
N THR A 321 4.58 -5.28 17.60
CA THR A 321 4.66 -5.60 16.17
C THR A 321 5.67 -6.71 15.92
N GLU A 322 5.30 -7.67 15.09
CA GLU A 322 6.20 -8.71 14.59
C GLU A 322 6.78 -8.33 13.21
N ASP A 323 6.42 -7.16 12.65
CA ASP A 323 6.92 -6.65 11.37
C ASP A 323 8.43 -6.31 11.46
N PRO A 324 9.30 -6.98 10.68
CA PRO A 324 10.74 -6.70 10.66
C PRO A 324 11.11 -5.24 10.29
N LEU A 325 10.27 -4.52 9.53
CA LEU A 325 10.51 -3.10 9.21
C LEU A 325 10.31 -2.16 10.40
N LYS A 326 9.61 -2.62 11.45
CA LYS A 326 9.19 -1.78 12.58
C LYS A 326 10.00 -2.04 13.86
N LYS A 327 10.89 -3.04 13.87
CA LYS A 327 11.76 -3.36 15.03
C LYS A 327 12.57 -2.14 15.51
N ASP A 328 13.29 -1.48 14.60
CA ASP A 328 14.02 -0.23 14.89
C ASP A 328 13.15 0.83 15.58
N LEU A 329 11.87 0.95 15.17
CA LEU A 329 10.93 1.90 15.76
C LEU A 329 10.45 1.42 17.13
N MET A 330 10.04 0.16 17.26
CA MET A 330 9.63 -0.48 18.51
C MET A 330 10.69 -0.30 19.60
N GLU A 331 11.95 -0.61 19.28
CA GLU A 331 13.09 -0.48 20.21
C GLU A 331 13.44 0.98 20.55
N SER A 332 13.07 1.93 19.68
CA SER A 332 13.30 3.36 19.92
C SER A 332 12.23 4.04 20.79
N LEU A 333 11.08 3.38 21.01
CA LEU A 333 10.00 3.94 21.82
C LEU A 333 10.41 3.99 23.31
N PRO A 334 10.23 5.15 24.00
CA PRO A 334 10.35 5.19 25.45
C PRO A 334 9.33 4.28 26.14
N ASP A 335 9.74 3.55 27.18
CA ASP A 335 8.88 2.64 27.96
C ASP A 335 7.59 3.33 28.47
N ASP A 336 7.70 4.62 28.81
CA ASP A 336 6.62 5.44 29.37
C ASP A 336 5.93 6.36 28.34
N ILE A 337 6.04 6.05 27.04
CA ILE A 337 5.36 6.79 25.96
C ILE A 337 3.82 6.70 26.07
N ILE A 338 3.29 5.56 26.52
CA ILE A 338 1.87 5.39 26.83
C ILE A 338 1.62 5.76 28.29
N SER A 339 1.27 7.03 28.51
CA SER A 339 0.99 7.60 29.84
C SER A 339 -0.47 7.47 30.29
N LYS A 340 -1.38 7.11 29.37
CA LYS A 340 -2.83 7.11 29.57
C LYS A 340 -3.50 6.15 28.59
N ASP A 341 -4.38 5.29 29.10
CA ASP A 341 -5.15 4.35 28.29
C ASP A 341 -6.43 4.97 27.70
N PHE A 342 -6.87 4.39 26.58
CA PHE A 342 -8.09 4.77 25.86
C PHE A 342 -8.86 3.53 25.41
N GLU A 343 -10.20 3.60 25.43
CA GLU A 343 -11.06 2.61 24.77
C GLU A 343 -10.75 2.56 23.27
N ALA A 344 -10.74 1.37 22.65
CA ALA A 344 -10.28 1.20 21.28
C ALA A 344 -11.17 0.26 20.44
N GLU A 345 -12.48 0.21 20.69
CA GLU A 345 -13.41 -0.56 19.86
C GLU A 345 -13.38 -0.03 18.40
N PRO A 346 -12.92 -0.82 17.40
CA PRO A 346 -12.63 -0.30 16.06
C PRO A 346 -13.84 0.22 15.27
N TRP A 347 -15.06 -0.08 15.72
CA TRP A 347 -16.33 0.36 15.13
C TRP A 347 -16.91 1.62 15.78
N LYS A 348 -16.28 2.14 16.85
CA LYS A 348 -16.75 3.30 17.65
C LYS A 348 -15.68 4.40 17.72
N TYR A 349 -14.42 4.00 17.82
CA TYR A 349 -13.30 4.91 17.93
C TYR A 349 -12.30 4.72 16.79
N SER A 350 -11.61 5.82 16.48
CA SER A 350 -10.48 5.83 15.58
C SER A 350 -9.40 4.91 16.11
N SER A 351 -8.89 4.04 15.25
CA SER A 351 -8.02 2.93 15.65
C SER A 351 -7.00 2.59 14.57
N HIS A 352 -5.87 2.06 15.02
CA HIS A 352 -4.87 1.41 14.19
C HIS A 352 -4.91 -0.11 14.44
N MET A 353 -4.55 -0.90 13.43
CA MET A 353 -4.29 -2.35 13.54
C MET A 353 -3.00 -2.69 12.80
N ASP A 354 -2.24 -3.63 13.35
CA ASP A 354 -1.02 -4.19 12.77
C ASP A 354 -1.05 -5.70 13.02
N TYR A 355 -0.82 -6.52 12.00
CA TYR A 355 -0.85 -7.97 12.14
C TYR A 355 0.07 -8.63 11.10
N THR A 356 1.14 -9.24 11.59
CA THR A 356 2.08 -10.01 10.78
C THR A 356 1.80 -11.50 10.89
N VAL A 357 1.87 -12.20 9.75
CA VAL A 357 1.83 -13.65 9.66
C VAL A 357 3.16 -14.13 9.09
N ASP A 358 3.97 -14.81 9.90
CA ASP A 358 5.19 -15.48 9.46
C ASP A 358 4.90 -16.93 9.06
N THR A 359 5.52 -17.36 7.97
CA THR A 359 5.37 -18.68 7.33
C THR A 359 6.73 -19.38 7.16
N GLY A 360 7.79 -18.86 7.78
CA GLY A 360 9.18 -19.31 7.69
C GLY A 360 9.89 -18.96 6.37
N VAL A 361 9.23 -19.16 5.23
CA VAL A 361 9.77 -18.76 3.92
C VAL A 361 9.40 -17.33 3.51
N ALA A 362 8.37 -16.78 4.13
CA ALA A 362 7.87 -15.43 3.87
C ALA A 362 7.09 -14.95 5.10
N ALA A 363 7.01 -13.64 5.30
CA ALA A 363 6.04 -13.05 6.21
C ALA A 363 5.13 -12.07 5.46
N ALA A 364 3.91 -11.86 5.95
CA ALA A 364 2.98 -10.88 5.42
C ALA A 364 2.44 -10.00 6.56
N ASN A 365 2.75 -8.70 6.54
CA ASN A 365 2.14 -7.73 7.44
C ASN A 365 0.91 -7.09 6.78
N ILE A 366 -0.18 -7.00 7.56
CA ILE A 366 -1.40 -6.28 7.23
C ILE A 366 -1.56 -5.15 8.24
N GLU A 367 -1.44 -3.91 7.77
CA GLU A 367 -1.78 -2.73 8.56
C GLU A 367 -3.18 -2.24 8.20
N GLY A 368 -3.86 -1.59 9.15
CA GLY A 368 -5.09 -0.87 8.89
C GLY A 368 -5.23 0.35 9.79
N ALA A 369 -5.92 1.37 9.29
CA ALA A 369 -6.24 2.57 10.05
C ALA A 369 -7.67 3.01 9.75
N VAL A 370 -8.44 3.32 10.79
CA VAL A 370 -9.80 3.85 10.68
C VAL A 370 -9.89 5.13 11.51
N VAL A 371 -10.45 6.20 10.94
CA VAL A 371 -10.59 7.50 11.60
C VAL A 371 -12.05 7.93 11.57
N PHE A 372 -12.61 8.11 12.76
CA PHE A 372 -13.94 8.65 13.01
C PHE A 372 -13.85 10.12 13.45
N SER A 373 -14.90 10.87 13.15
CA SER A 373 -15.07 12.24 13.64
C SER A 373 -16.34 12.32 14.48
N PRO A 374 -16.39 13.06 15.61
CA PRO A 374 -17.63 13.24 16.38
C PRO A 374 -18.78 13.88 15.56
N GLU A 375 -18.43 14.43 14.41
CA GLU A 375 -19.34 15.00 13.41
C GLU A 375 -20.11 13.95 12.58
N SER A 376 -19.75 12.66 12.64
CA SER A 376 -20.35 11.57 11.87
C SER A 376 -20.36 10.24 12.64
N PHE A 377 -21.32 9.37 12.33
CA PHE A 377 -21.35 7.97 12.79
C PHE A 377 -20.59 7.01 11.85
N LEU A 378 -20.16 7.49 10.68
CA LEU A 378 -19.34 6.75 9.72
C LEU A 378 -17.86 7.16 9.86
N PRO A 379 -16.92 6.26 9.55
CA PRO A 379 -15.51 6.63 9.49
C PRO A 379 -15.27 7.62 8.34
N ARG A 380 -14.63 8.74 8.64
CA ARG A 380 -14.22 9.75 7.65
C ARG A 380 -13.09 9.23 6.76
N TYR A 381 -12.19 8.40 7.29
CA TYR A 381 -11.07 7.82 6.55
C TYR A 381 -10.85 6.36 6.95
N ALA A 382 -10.48 5.53 5.97
CA ALA A 382 -10.01 4.17 6.19
C ALA A 382 -8.82 3.85 5.26
N MET A 383 -7.90 3.03 5.76
CA MET A 383 -6.72 2.55 5.02
C MET A 383 -6.47 1.08 5.36
N ALA A 384 -6.03 0.31 4.37
CA ALA A 384 -5.47 -1.03 4.53
C ALA A 384 -4.17 -1.12 3.71
N ASN A 385 -3.11 -1.68 4.30
CA ASN A 385 -1.81 -1.85 3.67
C ASN A 385 -1.35 -3.32 3.78
N LEU A 386 -0.83 -3.87 2.68
CA LEU A 386 -0.25 -5.21 2.63
C LEU A 386 1.23 -5.10 2.27
N THR A 387 2.10 -5.52 3.19
CA THR A 387 3.54 -5.65 2.98
C THR A 387 3.94 -7.12 3.11
N VAL A 388 4.83 -7.59 2.24
CA VAL A 388 5.32 -8.98 2.24
C VAL A 388 6.84 -9.00 2.31
N HIS A 389 7.38 -9.85 3.19
CA HIS A 389 8.80 -9.99 3.50
C HIS A 389 9.28 -11.33 2.91
N ILE A 390 10.19 -11.28 1.95
CA ILE A 390 10.75 -12.44 1.24
C ILE A 390 12.23 -12.16 0.97
N LEU A 391 13.08 -13.17 1.21
CA LEU A 391 14.54 -13.15 0.97
C LEU A 391 15.23 -11.92 1.61
N GLY A 392 14.90 -11.64 2.87
CA GLY A 392 15.44 -10.50 3.62
C GLY A 392 15.01 -9.12 3.10
N ARG A 393 13.94 -9.04 2.32
CA ARG A 393 13.44 -7.80 1.69
C ARG A 393 11.94 -7.64 1.86
N ALA A 394 11.51 -6.41 2.09
CA ALA A 394 10.10 -6.05 2.24
C ALA A 394 9.55 -5.39 0.97
N PHE A 395 8.38 -5.85 0.54
CA PHE A 395 7.63 -5.38 -0.61
C PHE A 395 6.29 -4.82 -0.17
N ASN A 396 6.09 -3.51 -0.32
CA ASN A 396 4.79 -2.89 -0.08
C ASN A 396 3.86 -3.18 -1.27
N LEU A 397 3.09 -4.27 -1.21
CA LEU A 397 2.36 -4.78 -2.37
C LEU A 397 1.17 -3.91 -2.77
N LEU A 398 0.38 -3.48 -1.79
CA LEU A 398 -0.88 -2.79 -2.01
C LEU A 398 -1.27 -1.94 -0.79
N GLU A 399 -1.42 -0.63 -0.97
CA GLU A 399 -2.06 0.28 0.00
C GLU A 399 -3.36 0.80 -0.64
N ILE A 400 -4.51 0.52 -0.03
CA ILE A 400 -5.80 1.11 -0.40
C ILE A 400 -6.18 2.10 0.69
N SER A 401 -6.50 3.33 0.29
CA SER A 401 -6.99 4.37 1.21
C SER A 401 -8.25 5.03 0.63
N LEU A 402 -9.19 5.36 1.50
CA LEU A 402 -10.41 6.07 1.15
C LEU A 402 -10.69 7.16 2.18
N ARG A 403 -11.22 8.30 1.71
CA ARG A 403 -11.87 9.31 2.57
C ARG A 403 -13.28 9.55 2.07
N MET A 404 -14.23 9.71 2.97
CA MET A 404 -15.60 10.10 2.69
C MET A 404 -16.12 11.11 3.70
N GLU A 405 -16.93 12.05 3.25
CA GLU A 405 -17.53 13.11 4.04
C GLU A 405 -18.95 13.37 3.54
N ASN A 406 -19.88 13.53 4.48
CA ASN A 406 -21.32 13.76 4.24
C ASN A 406 -22.05 12.60 3.52
N LEU A 407 -21.51 11.37 3.54
CA LEU A 407 -22.21 10.18 3.04
C LEU A 407 -23.54 9.95 3.78
N GLU A 408 -23.62 10.43 5.02
CA GLU A 408 -24.81 10.34 5.87
C GLU A 408 -25.99 11.10 5.25
N HIS A 409 -25.74 12.17 4.49
CA HIS A 409 -26.78 12.94 3.81
C HIS A 409 -27.30 12.22 2.56
N PHE A 410 -26.45 11.52 1.82
CA PHE A 410 -26.86 10.65 0.72
C PHE A 410 -27.66 9.43 1.21
N LEU A 411 -27.24 8.83 2.33
CA LEU A 411 -28.02 7.80 3.00
C LEU A 411 -29.37 8.36 3.47
N LYS A 412 -29.38 9.55 4.10
CA LYS A 412 -30.61 10.23 4.49
C LYS A 412 -31.53 10.51 3.31
N THR A 413 -31.10 11.03 2.15
CA THR A 413 -32.03 11.24 1.03
C THR A 413 -32.67 9.94 0.54
N ILE A 414 -31.94 8.82 0.53
CA ILE A 414 -32.51 7.48 0.27
C ILE A 414 -33.58 7.08 1.32
N PHE A 415 -33.50 7.61 2.55
CA PHE A 415 -34.47 7.38 3.63
C PHE A 415 -35.52 8.51 3.83
N GLU A 416 -35.31 9.71 3.27
CA GLU A 416 -36.05 10.95 3.55
C GLU A 416 -36.78 11.55 2.34
N GLU A 417 -36.51 11.12 1.09
CA GLU A 417 -37.17 11.68 -0.11
C GLU A 417 -38.70 11.53 -0.13
N HIS A 418 -39.30 10.81 0.84
CA HIS A 418 -40.74 10.75 1.05
C HIS A 418 -41.07 11.26 2.45
N PRO A 419 -41.67 12.46 2.57
CA PRO A 419 -41.79 13.11 3.85
C PRO A 419 -42.66 12.28 4.78
N LEU A 420 -42.10 12.02 5.97
CA LEU A 420 -42.86 11.70 7.17
C LEU A 420 -43.96 12.75 7.32
N ALA A 421 -45.20 12.36 7.02
CA ALA A 421 -46.36 13.23 7.22
C ALA A 421 -46.40 13.61 8.71
N SER A 422 -46.12 14.89 8.99
CA SER A 422 -46.19 15.46 10.33
C SER A 422 -47.60 15.22 10.87
N ALA A 423 -47.71 14.31 11.83
CA ALA A 423 -48.96 13.90 12.46
C ALA A 423 -49.45 15.00 13.42
N ASP A 424 -49.83 16.14 12.85
CA ASP A 424 -50.51 17.22 13.55
C ASP A 424 -51.98 16.82 13.75
N HIS A 425 -52.19 15.84 14.64
CA HIS A 425 -53.50 15.32 14.95
C HIS A 425 -54.29 16.32 15.79
N SER A 426 -55.01 17.17 15.06
CA SER A 426 -56.22 17.85 15.49
C SER A 426 -57.05 16.95 16.42
N ARG A 427 -57.20 17.38 17.67
CA ARG A 427 -58.02 16.70 18.68
C ARG A 427 -59.46 16.55 18.18
N PRO A 428 -60.05 15.34 18.16
CA PRO A 428 -61.50 15.21 18.06
C PRO A 428 -62.14 15.79 19.32
N LYS A 429 -63.00 16.80 19.17
CA LYS A 429 -63.94 17.17 20.24
C LYS A 429 -65.03 16.10 20.31
N ALA A 430 -64.90 15.16 21.23
CA ALA A 430 -66.00 14.32 21.69
C ALA A 430 -66.53 14.86 23.03
N GLN A 431 -67.85 14.84 23.20
CA GLN A 431 -68.52 15.45 24.34
C GLN A 431 -68.25 14.72 25.66
N THR A 432 -68.25 15.49 26.74
CA THR A 432 -68.35 14.99 28.11
C THR A 432 -69.65 14.23 28.32
N ASP A 433 -69.59 13.02 28.89
CA ASP A 433 -70.62 12.63 29.86
C ASP A 433 -70.10 11.66 30.95
N SER A 434 -70.21 12.14 32.20
CA SER A 434 -70.65 11.45 33.42
C SER A 434 -70.05 10.11 33.93
N MET A 435 -69.54 10.21 35.17
CA MET A 435 -69.65 9.28 36.32
C MET A 435 -68.64 8.12 36.55
N LYS A 436 -67.86 8.29 37.65
CA LYS A 436 -67.53 7.37 38.78
C LYS A 436 -67.36 5.86 38.45
N HIS A 437 -66.32 5.14 38.93
CA HIS A 437 -65.90 4.99 40.34
C HIS A 437 -64.62 4.10 40.46
N GLY A 438 -63.94 4.04 41.62
CA GLY A 438 -63.21 2.83 42.06
C GLY A 438 -61.67 2.75 42.00
N GLN A 439 -61.01 3.20 43.07
CA GLN A 439 -59.84 2.64 43.81
C GLN A 439 -58.69 1.80 43.17
N ASN A 440 -57.47 2.14 43.64
CA ASN A 440 -56.36 1.27 44.08
C ASN A 440 -55.69 0.23 43.15
N GLY A 441 -54.69 0.72 42.39
CA GLY A 441 -53.27 0.37 42.46
C GLY A 441 -52.75 -1.06 42.78
N ARG A 442 -51.86 -1.56 41.90
CA ARG A 442 -50.47 -1.95 42.26
C ARG A 442 -49.55 -2.03 41.02
N ASN A 443 -48.25 -1.94 41.26
CA ASN A 443 -47.18 -1.77 40.26
C ASN A 443 -47.10 -2.85 39.18
N SER A 444 -46.62 -2.44 38.00
CA SER A 444 -45.51 -3.12 37.32
C SER A 444 -44.58 -2.08 36.68
N ASP A 445 -43.27 -2.33 36.72
CA ASP A 445 -42.25 -1.31 36.45
C ASP A 445 -42.07 -1.00 34.96
N GLY A 446 -42.35 0.25 34.58
CA GLY A 446 -42.14 0.76 33.22
C GLY A 446 -40.81 1.51 33.10
N CYS A 447 -39.80 0.88 32.50
CA CYS A 447 -38.50 1.51 32.26
C CYS A 447 -38.65 2.73 31.34
N GLN A 448 -38.47 3.93 31.90
CA GLN A 448 -38.79 5.20 31.23
C GLN A 448 -37.62 5.62 30.32
N SER A 449 -37.83 5.56 29.01
CA SER A 449 -36.80 5.75 27.97
C SER A 449 -36.39 7.22 27.74
N THR A 450 -35.82 7.86 28.77
CA THR A 450 -35.32 9.25 28.74
C THR A 450 -34.03 9.44 27.90
N GLY A 451 -33.53 8.41 27.23
CA GLY A 451 -32.28 8.45 26.44
C GLY A 451 -32.39 9.00 25.01
N LEU A 452 -33.60 9.13 24.44
CA LEU A 452 -33.76 9.53 23.02
C LEU A 452 -34.07 11.02 22.81
N SER A 453 -34.51 11.75 23.83
CA SER A 453 -34.77 13.20 23.75
C SER A 453 -33.49 14.05 23.87
N SER A 454 -32.48 13.55 24.59
CA SER A 454 -31.19 14.23 24.81
C SER A 454 -30.25 14.21 23.59
N ILE A 455 -30.49 13.29 22.64
CA ILE A 455 -29.76 13.26 21.36
C ILE A 455 -30.23 14.37 20.42
N LYS A 456 -31.50 14.79 20.52
CA LYS A 456 -32.11 15.73 19.56
C LYS A 456 -31.77 17.20 19.83
N THR A 457 -31.41 17.55 21.07
CA THR A 457 -31.24 18.96 21.52
C THR A 457 -29.80 19.49 21.46
N LYS A 458 -28.80 18.67 21.12
CA LYS A 458 -27.39 19.10 20.95
C LYS A 458 -26.95 19.32 19.50
N PHE A 459 -27.84 19.15 18.53
CA PHE A 459 -27.54 19.27 17.08
C PHE A 459 -28.12 20.53 16.42
N THR A 460 -28.72 21.44 17.18
CA THR A 460 -29.38 22.66 16.66
C THR A 460 -28.65 23.95 17.04
N GLU A 461 -27.40 24.08 16.58
CA GLU A 461 -26.77 25.38 16.35
C GLU A 461 -26.28 25.45 14.89
N GLN A 462 -27.12 26.01 14.03
CA GLN A 462 -26.89 26.03 12.59
C GLN A 462 -25.92 27.14 12.17
N ARG A 463 -24.63 26.82 12.11
CA ARG A 463 -23.86 27.28 10.93
C ARG A 463 -24.44 26.59 9.70
N LYS A 464 -24.57 27.30 8.57
CA LYS A 464 -24.85 26.66 7.27
C LYS A 464 -23.72 25.67 6.99
N ARG A 465 -24.02 24.38 7.15
CA ARG A 465 -23.08 23.30 6.89
C ARG A 465 -23.09 23.01 5.40
N ASP A 466 -21.91 22.75 4.84
CA ASP A 466 -21.81 22.24 3.49
C ASP A 466 -22.14 20.74 3.54
N ASP A 467 -23.31 20.39 3.01
CA ASP A 467 -23.84 19.03 2.99
C ASP A 467 -23.42 18.26 1.71
N THR A 468 -22.52 18.81 0.87
CA THR A 468 -22.03 18.12 -0.32
C THR A 468 -21.31 16.82 0.04
N PHE A 469 -21.69 15.71 -0.60
CA PHE A 469 -20.98 14.44 -0.46
C PHE A 469 -19.63 14.52 -1.16
N ARG A 470 -18.55 14.34 -0.41
CA ARG A 470 -17.17 14.45 -0.90
C ARG A 470 -16.42 13.17 -0.59
N CYS A 471 -15.70 12.64 -1.56
CA CYS A 471 -14.88 11.44 -1.36
C CYS A 471 -13.64 11.42 -2.25
N TRP A 472 -12.67 10.60 -1.87
CA TRP A 472 -11.61 10.13 -2.75
C TRP A 472 -11.16 8.72 -2.40
N ILE A 473 -10.63 8.02 -3.40
CA ILE A 473 -9.97 6.73 -3.27
C ILE A 473 -8.54 6.82 -3.83
N ASN A 474 -7.60 6.20 -3.12
CA ASN A 474 -6.21 6.09 -3.52
C ASN A 474 -5.78 4.62 -3.48
N VAL A 475 -5.02 4.19 -4.49
CA VAL A 475 -4.42 2.85 -4.55
C VAL A 475 -2.94 3.00 -4.89
N LYS A 476 -2.07 2.47 -4.03
CA LYS A 476 -0.63 2.32 -4.29
C LYS A 476 -0.26 0.87 -4.53
N MET A 477 0.79 0.67 -5.33
CA MET A 477 1.49 -0.58 -5.53
C MET A 477 2.99 -0.34 -5.45
N PHE A 478 3.73 -1.24 -4.81
CA PHE A 478 5.18 -1.08 -4.59
C PHE A 478 5.51 0.28 -3.96
N GLY A 479 4.71 0.67 -2.97
CA GLY A 479 4.77 1.96 -2.28
C GLY A 479 4.37 3.19 -3.09
N SER A 480 4.04 3.07 -4.38
CA SER A 480 3.83 4.19 -5.32
C SER A 480 2.41 4.25 -5.88
N ASP A 481 1.91 5.46 -6.12
CA ASP A 481 0.51 5.71 -6.48
C ASP A 481 0.15 5.22 -7.89
N LEU A 482 -0.67 4.17 -7.95
CA LEU A 482 -1.23 3.63 -9.20
C LEU A 482 -2.38 4.51 -9.69
N THR A 483 -3.28 4.89 -8.78
CA THR A 483 -4.41 5.78 -9.09
C THR A 483 -4.91 6.52 -7.86
N PHE A 484 -5.21 7.79 -8.06
CA PHE A 484 -6.00 8.62 -7.16
C PHE A 484 -7.21 9.13 -7.94
N MET A 485 -8.42 9.09 -7.35
CA MET A 485 -9.65 9.60 -7.95
C MET A 485 -10.57 10.16 -6.87
N THR A 486 -11.14 11.34 -7.11
CA THR A 486 -12.23 11.87 -6.30
C THR A 486 -13.58 11.31 -6.73
N CYS A 487 -14.61 11.54 -5.92
CA CYS A 487 -16.00 11.28 -6.30
C CYS A 487 -16.41 12.01 -7.59
N ASP A 488 -15.91 13.23 -7.84
CA ASP A 488 -16.21 14.01 -9.04
C ASP A 488 -15.57 13.39 -10.28
N ASP A 489 -14.33 12.91 -10.16
CA ASP A 489 -13.62 12.20 -11.23
C ASP A 489 -14.35 10.93 -11.64
N LEU A 490 -14.86 10.17 -10.66
CA LEU A 490 -15.65 8.96 -10.90
C LEU A 490 -16.97 9.29 -11.62
N GLN A 491 -17.66 10.37 -11.23
CA GLN A 491 -18.87 10.82 -11.94
C GLN A 491 -18.54 11.27 -13.38
N ALA A 492 -17.47 12.05 -13.58
CA ALA A 492 -17.02 12.51 -14.89
C ALA A 492 -16.65 11.33 -15.81
N TYR A 493 -15.96 10.31 -15.26
CA TYR A 493 -15.64 9.07 -15.97
C TYR A 493 -16.90 8.32 -16.44
N GLN A 494 -17.87 8.14 -15.54
CA GLN A 494 -19.13 7.44 -15.83
C GLN A 494 -19.94 8.13 -16.92
N ARG A 495 -20.10 9.47 -16.84
CA ARG A 495 -20.81 10.28 -17.85
C ARG A 495 -20.21 10.08 -19.25
N LYS A 496 -18.88 9.90 -19.35
CA LYS A 496 -18.17 9.70 -20.62
C LYS A 496 -18.24 8.26 -21.17
N LEU A 497 -18.49 7.26 -20.32
CA LEU A 497 -18.66 5.86 -20.72
C LEU A 497 -20.08 5.50 -21.19
N SER A 498 -21.00 6.47 -21.28
CA SER A 498 -22.43 6.25 -21.56
C SER A 498 -23.13 5.29 -20.59
N LEU A 499 -22.50 4.99 -19.45
CA LEU A 499 -23.08 4.27 -18.34
C LEU A 499 -23.86 5.30 -17.50
N SER A 500 -25.16 5.45 -17.76
CA SER A 500 -25.98 6.27 -16.86
C SER A 500 -25.92 5.66 -15.44
N THR A 501 -25.76 6.53 -14.44
CA THR A 501 -25.81 6.14 -13.02
C THR A 501 -27.11 5.38 -12.73
N ALA A 502 -28.22 5.89 -13.29
CA ALA A 502 -29.51 5.20 -13.33
C ALA A 502 -29.42 3.78 -13.92
N GLY A 503 -28.65 3.52 -14.98
CA GLY A 503 -28.52 2.19 -15.57
C GLY A 503 -27.83 1.17 -14.66
N VAL A 504 -26.75 1.56 -13.98
CA VAL A 504 -26.05 0.67 -13.02
C VAL A 504 -26.90 0.45 -11.76
N VAL A 505 -27.49 1.52 -11.22
CA VAL A 505 -28.39 1.46 -10.07
C VAL A 505 -29.64 0.64 -10.40
N VAL A 506 -30.29 0.85 -11.55
CA VAL A 506 -31.47 0.06 -11.97
C VAL A 506 -31.13 -1.41 -12.15
N LYS A 507 -29.95 -1.78 -12.65
CA LYS A 507 -29.52 -3.20 -12.67
C LYS A 507 -29.41 -3.76 -11.24
N LEU A 508 -28.75 -3.01 -10.35
CA LEU A 508 -28.60 -3.35 -8.92
C LEU A 508 -29.91 -3.32 -8.12
N LEU A 509 -30.96 -2.62 -8.56
CA LEU A 509 -32.26 -2.62 -7.90
C LEU A 509 -33.21 -3.68 -8.50
N LYS A 510 -32.97 -4.13 -9.73
CA LYS A 510 -33.77 -5.17 -10.43
C LYS A 510 -33.31 -6.61 -10.20
N GLY A 511 -32.40 -6.88 -9.26
CA GLY A 511 -31.92 -8.25 -9.00
C GLY A 511 -30.77 -8.73 -9.88
N GLN A 512 -30.22 -7.88 -10.75
CA GLN A 512 -29.09 -8.29 -11.59
C GLN A 512 -27.79 -8.26 -10.79
N GLU A 513 -27.06 -9.38 -10.79
CA GLU A 513 -25.74 -9.46 -10.18
C GLU A 513 -24.70 -8.74 -11.06
N ILE A 514 -24.02 -7.75 -10.49
CA ILE A 514 -22.87 -7.09 -11.10
C ILE A 514 -21.60 -7.78 -10.60
N LYS A 515 -20.81 -8.30 -11.54
CA LYS A 515 -19.50 -8.90 -11.30
C LYS A 515 -18.42 -7.97 -11.83
N ILE A 516 -17.58 -7.45 -10.94
CA ILE A 516 -16.37 -6.69 -11.28
C ILE A 516 -15.19 -7.61 -10.98
N SER A 517 -14.29 -7.79 -11.94
CA SER A 517 -13.09 -8.62 -11.78
C SER A 517 -11.90 -7.90 -12.41
N GLN A 518 -10.80 -7.83 -11.67
CA GLN A 518 -9.58 -7.12 -12.04
C GLN A 518 -8.35 -7.95 -11.67
N ARG A 519 -7.32 -7.90 -12.52
CA ARG A 519 -6.01 -8.53 -12.27
C ARG A 519 -4.92 -7.46 -12.35
N PRO A 520 -4.82 -6.58 -11.34
CA PRO A 520 -3.97 -5.39 -11.43
C PRO A 520 -2.47 -5.68 -11.29
N ILE A 521 -2.08 -6.80 -10.68
CA ILE A 521 -0.68 -7.11 -10.35
C ILE A 521 -0.24 -8.41 -11.02
N VAL A 522 0.79 -8.29 -11.86
CA VAL A 522 1.69 -9.38 -12.24
C VAL A 522 3.12 -8.85 -12.07
N LEU A 523 3.86 -9.33 -11.08
CA LEU A 523 5.30 -9.11 -10.98
C LEU A 523 5.99 -10.40 -11.44
N SER A 524 7.04 -10.28 -12.25
CA SER A 524 7.86 -11.39 -12.71
C SER A 524 9.29 -10.89 -12.80
N GLU A 525 10.08 -11.19 -11.77
CA GLU A 525 11.48 -10.83 -11.66
C GLU A 525 12.33 -12.10 -11.80
N GLU A 526 13.44 -12.02 -12.52
CA GLU A 526 14.39 -13.12 -12.66
C GLU A 526 15.83 -12.63 -12.45
N LEU A 527 16.55 -13.32 -11.55
CA LEU A 527 17.98 -13.16 -11.32
C LEU A 527 18.69 -14.40 -11.84
N VAL A 528 19.65 -14.19 -12.75
CA VAL A 528 20.53 -15.25 -13.28
C VAL A 528 21.96 -14.97 -12.84
N LEU A 529 22.49 -15.89 -12.02
CA LEU A 529 23.87 -15.88 -11.53
C LEU A 529 24.65 -17.04 -12.15
N PRO A 530 25.92 -16.87 -12.53
CA PRO A 530 26.78 -18.02 -12.84
C PRO A 530 27.09 -18.83 -11.58
N SER A 531 27.16 -20.16 -11.74
CA SER A 531 27.96 -21.01 -10.87
C SER A 531 29.43 -21.02 -11.31
N LEU A 532 30.31 -21.55 -10.46
CA LEU A 532 31.72 -21.75 -10.81
C LEU A 532 31.92 -22.72 -11.99
N SER A 533 30.97 -23.64 -12.21
CA SER A 533 30.99 -24.57 -13.35
C SER A 533 30.41 -23.97 -14.63
N GLY A 534 30.01 -22.70 -14.61
CA GLY A 534 29.40 -22.00 -15.76
C GLY A 534 27.92 -22.33 -15.98
N LEU A 535 27.29 -23.12 -15.10
CA LEU A 535 25.85 -23.38 -15.15
C LEU A 535 25.08 -22.20 -14.53
N PRO A 536 23.98 -21.74 -15.13
CA PRO A 536 23.20 -20.65 -14.56
C PRO A 536 22.38 -21.14 -13.36
N ILE A 537 22.60 -20.50 -12.22
CA ILE A 537 21.69 -20.50 -11.09
C ILE A 537 20.61 -19.46 -11.38
N ARG A 538 19.35 -19.91 -11.48
CA ARG A 538 18.18 -19.05 -11.69
C ARG A 538 17.40 -18.93 -10.38
N LEU A 539 17.09 -17.69 -10.01
CA LEU A 539 16.07 -17.34 -9.03
C LEU A 539 14.98 -16.55 -9.75
N SER A 540 13.76 -17.06 -9.78
CA SER A 540 12.60 -16.33 -10.31
C SER A 540 11.51 -16.16 -9.27
N ILE A 541 10.93 -14.96 -9.26
CA ILE A 541 9.85 -14.55 -8.35
C ILE A 541 8.70 -14.10 -9.24
N ASN A 542 7.63 -14.88 -9.28
CA ASN A 542 6.38 -14.48 -9.91
C ASN A 542 5.34 -14.22 -8.83
N MET A 543 4.59 -13.13 -8.98
CA MET A 543 3.45 -12.80 -8.15
C MET A 543 2.29 -12.43 -9.04
N SER A 544 1.10 -12.93 -8.72
CA SER A 544 -0.15 -12.65 -9.44
C SER A 544 -1.25 -12.30 -8.44
N THR A 545 -2.11 -11.36 -8.81
CA THR A 545 -3.30 -11.05 -8.00
C THR A 545 -4.59 -11.04 -8.80
N LEU A 546 -5.68 -11.29 -8.09
CA LEU A 546 -7.04 -11.22 -8.58
C LEU A 546 -7.89 -10.52 -7.50
N PHE A 547 -8.54 -9.42 -7.87
CA PHE A 547 -9.61 -8.83 -7.07
C PHE A 547 -10.93 -9.04 -7.80
N SER A 548 -11.96 -9.43 -7.06
CA SER A 548 -13.31 -9.62 -7.60
C SER A 548 -14.36 -9.15 -6.60
N LEU A 549 -15.32 -8.36 -7.07
CA LEU A 549 -16.43 -7.86 -6.29
C LEU A 549 -17.72 -8.29 -6.97
N ARG A 550 -18.59 -8.98 -6.22
CA ARG A 550 -19.92 -9.36 -6.67
C ARG A 550 -20.95 -8.59 -5.85
N LEU A 551 -21.82 -7.87 -6.54
CA LEU A 551 -22.87 -7.02 -5.96
C LEU A 551 -24.21 -7.48 -6.51
N LYS A 552 -25.19 -7.70 -5.63
CA LYS A 552 -26.57 -7.95 -6.04
C LYS A 552 -27.49 -7.21 -5.09
N GLY A 553 -28.47 -6.49 -5.63
CA GLY A 553 -29.57 -5.93 -4.86
C GLY A 553 -30.91 -6.23 -5.53
N ILE A 554 -31.97 -6.20 -4.75
CA ILE A 554 -33.37 -6.23 -5.18
C ILE A 554 -34.08 -5.20 -4.33
N ALA A 555 -34.62 -4.16 -4.96
CA ALA A 555 -35.54 -3.24 -4.31
C ALA A 555 -36.97 -3.53 -4.75
N ASN A 556 -37.81 -3.91 -3.79
CA ASN A 556 -39.25 -3.98 -4.00
C ASN A 556 -39.88 -2.70 -3.46
N TYR A 557 -40.52 -1.97 -4.36
CA TYR A 557 -41.24 -0.76 -4.06
C TYR A 557 -42.73 -0.99 -4.33
N LYS A 558 -43.53 -1.08 -3.26
CA LYS A 558 -45.01 -1.19 -3.37
C LYS A 558 -45.71 0.15 -3.18
N ASN A 559 -45.22 0.97 -2.25
CA ASN A 559 -45.63 2.34 -1.94
C ASN A 559 -44.57 2.97 -1.00
N TRP A 560 -44.56 4.29 -0.83
CA TRP A 560 -43.59 5.01 0.02
C TRP A 560 -43.52 4.50 1.47
N SER A 561 -44.61 3.94 2.00
CA SER A 561 -44.70 3.34 3.34
C SER A 561 -44.19 1.89 3.44
N HIS A 562 -43.91 1.24 2.31
CA HIS A 562 -43.47 -0.17 2.23
C HIS A 562 -42.38 -0.34 1.17
N PHE A 563 -41.16 -0.08 1.61
CA PHE A 563 -39.92 -0.29 0.85
C PHE A 563 -39.16 -1.48 1.42
N SER A 564 -38.59 -2.32 0.56
CA SER A 564 -37.57 -3.28 0.97
C SER A 564 -36.42 -3.34 -0.03
N LEU A 565 -35.20 -3.24 0.50
CA LEU A 565 -33.96 -3.46 -0.24
C LEU A 565 -33.28 -4.69 0.35
N ALA A 566 -33.13 -5.76 -0.42
CA ALA A 566 -32.38 -6.96 -0.04
C ALA A 566 -31.20 -7.16 -0.99
N GLY A 567 -30.07 -7.67 -0.52
CA GLY A 567 -28.91 -7.85 -1.37
C GLY A 567 -27.68 -8.42 -0.67
N TYR A 568 -26.63 -8.61 -1.47
CA TYR A 568 -25.32 -8.99 -0.96
C TYR A 568 -24.18 -8.20 -1.62
N VAL A 569 -23.10 -8.12 -0.86
CA VAL A 569 -21.77 -7.68 -1.28
C VAL A 569 -20.81 -8.82 -0.97
N LYS A 570 -20.20 -9.42 -2.00
CA LYS A 570 -19.25 -10.54 -1.87
C LYS A 570 -17.89 -10.16 -2.48
N PRO A 571 -17.00 -9.49 -1.71
CA PRO A 571 -15.62 -9.22 -2.07
C PRO A 571 -14.77 -10.49 -1.92
N ASN A 572 -13.95 -10.78 -2.94
CA ASN A 572 -12.98 -11.87 -2.92
C ASN A 572 -11.68 -11.37 -3.53
N ALA A 573 -10.55 -11.60 -2.85
CA ALA A 573 -9.23 -11.35 -3.39
C ALA A 573 -8.32 -12.58 -3.24
N LEU A 574 -7.37 -12.69 -4.16
CA LEU A 574 -6.33 -13.72 -4.17
C LEU A 574 -5.00 -13.05 -4.49
N VAL A 575 -3.99 -13.34 -3.69
CA VAL A 575 -2.58 -13.07 -3.95
C VAL A 575 -1.87 -14.42 -4.01
N ALA A 576 -1.20 -14.70 -5.12
CA ALA A 576 -0.40 -15.90 -5.31
C ALA A 576 1.04 -15.48 -5.60
N ILE A 577 1.99 -16.06 -4.87
CA ILE A 577 3.42 -15.82 -5.00
C ILE A 577 4.07 -17.19 -5.26
N SER A 578 4.91 -17.26 -6.29
CA SER A 578 5.76 -18.42 -6.54
C SER A 578 7.22 -17.98 -6.61
N VAL A 579 8.07 -18.54 -5.76
CA VAL A 579 9.52 -18.34 -5.78
C VAL A 579 10.17 -19.64 -6.22
N ARG A 580 11.04 -19.59 -7.23
CA ARG A 580 11.74 -20.77 -7.74
C ARG A 580 13.25 -20.52 -7.75
N ALA A 581 14.01 -21.43 -7.16
CA ALA A 581 15.47 -21.36 -7.06
C ALA A 581 16.09 -22.67 -7.52
N GLY A 582 17.08 -22.62 -8.43
CA GLY A 582 17.76 -23.83 -8.89
C GLY A 582 18.75 -23.60 -10.03
N VAL A 583 19.18 -24.69 -10.65
CA VAL A 583 20.14 -24.71 -11.77
C VAL A 583 19.42 -25.12 -13.06
N ASP A 584 19.62 -24.36 -14.14
CA ASP A 584 19.02 -24.62 -15.47
C ASP A 584 20.11 -24.92 -16.50
N GLY A 585 20.48 -26.20 -16.64
CA GLY A 585 21.48 -26.65 -17.61
C GLY A 585 20.86 -27.11 -18.94
N ALA A 586 21.67 -27.14 -20.00
CA ALA A 586 21.26 -27.67 -21.31
C ALA A 586 20.67 -29.10 -21.22
N PHE A 587 21.21 -29.93 -20.33
CA PHE A 587 20.84 -31.34 -20.13
C PHE A 587 19.72 -31.55 -19.09
N GLY A 588 19.28 -30.50 -18.40
CA GLY A 588 18.22 -30.64 -17.40
C GLY A 588 18.14 -29.51 -16.38
N ARG A 589 17.04 -29.51 -15.62
CA ARG A 589 16.73 -28.52 -14.58
C ARG A 589 16.57 -29.20 -13.23
N VAL A 590 17.18 -28.63 -12.20
CA VAL A 590 16.98 -29.05 -10.81
C VAL A 590 16.74 -27.80 -9.97
N GLY A 591 15.64 -27.75 -9.23
CA GLY A 591 15.34 -26.59 -8.39
C GLY A 591 14.16 -26.80 -7.45
N LEU A 592 14.11 -25.99 -6.41
CA LEU A 592 12.98 -25.88 -5.50
C LEU A 592 12.03 -24.79 -5.98
N GLU A 593 10.73 -25.01 -5.81
CA GLU A 593 9.69 -24.03 -6.00
C GLU A 593 8.79 -23.98 -4.78
N TRP A 594 8.59 -22.78 -4.24
CA TRP A 594 7.64 -22.48 -3.19
C TRP A 594 6.46 -21.74 -3.78
N VAL A 595 5.26 -22.10 -3.37
CA VAL A 595 4.01 -21.44 -3.76
C VAL A 595 3.24 -21.05 -2.51
N THR A 596 3.05 -19.74 -2.33
CA THR A 596 2.30 -19.14 -1.23
C THR A 596 1.05 -18.47 -1.78
N GLN A 597 -0.11 -18.77 -1.19
CA GLN A 597 -1.39 -18.20 -1.59
C GLN A 597 -2.12 -17.61 -0.38
N LEU A 598 -2.46 -16.33 -0.49
CA LEU A 598 -3.32 -15.59 0.43
C LEU A 598 -4.64 -15.33 -0.29
N LYS A 599 -5.74 -15.89 0.23
CA LYS A 599 -7.08 -15.73 -0.32
C LYS A 599 -7.97 -15.11 0.75
N THR A 600 -8.80 -14.15 0.39
CA THR A 600 -9.87 -13.64 1.25
C THR A 600 -11.21 -13.82 0.54
N PHE A 601 -12.19 -14.35 1.27
CA PHE A 601 -13.56 -14.50 0.83
C PHE A 601 -14.48 -13.94 1.91
N SER A 602 -15.16 -12.84 1.61
CA SER A 602 -16.12 -12.22 2.52
C SER A 602 -17.49 -12.10 1.86
N SER A 603 -18.54 -12.11 2.69
CA SER A 603 -19.92 -12.04 2.26
C SER A 603 -20.74 -11.25 3.27
N LEU A 604 -21.18 -10.07 2.88
CA LEU A 604 -22.18 -9.30 3.59
C LEU A 604 -23.51 -9.49 2.87
N ASP A 605 -24.42 -10.27 3.45
CA ASP A 605 -25.79 -10.46 2.94
C ASP A 605 -26.77 -9.84 3.94
N GLY A 606 -27.82 -9.18 3.45
CA GLY A 606 -28.77 -8.52 4.32
C GLY A 606 -29.92 -7.83 3.60
N ALA A 607 -30.83 -7.31 4.39
CA ALA A 607 -31.99 -6.58 3.91
C ALA A 607 -32.38 -5.44 4.85
N VAL A 608 -32.87 -4.36 4.26
CA VAL A 608 -33.45 -3.19 4.94
C VAL A 608 -34.92 -3.12 4.56
N TYR A 609 -35.79 -3.17 5.56
CA TYR A 609 -37.24 -3.02 5.39
C TYR A 609 -37.69 -1.74 6.08
N LEU A 610 -38.51 -0.95 5.39
CA LEU A 610 -39.23 0.18 5.97
C LEU A 610 -40.71 -0.17 6.01
N HIS A 611 -41.30 -0.22 7.20
CA HIS A 611 -42.72 -0.46 7.40
C HIS A 611 -43.42 0.80 7.95
N HIS A 612 -44.54 1.16 7.30
CA HIS A 612 -45.38 2.30 7.65
C HIS A 612 -44.64 3.66 7.71
N GLY A 613 -43.48 3.77 7.06
CA GLY A 613 -42.61 4.94 7.13
C GLY A 613 -41.97 5.21 8.49
N GLN A 614 -42.19 4.36 9.51
CA GLN A 614 -41.80 4.64 10.90
C GLN A 614 -40.89 3.57 11.52
N SER A 615 -40.96 2.31 11.07
CA SER A 615 -40.09 1.24 11.56
C SER A 615 -39.10 0.78 10.49
N LEU A 616 -37.83 1.13 10.71
CA LEU A 616 -36.68 0.61 9.97
C LEU A 616 -36.25 -0.71 10.61
N LYS A 617 -36.33 -1.80 9.86
CA LYS A 617 -35.77 -3.10 10.24
C LYS A 617 -34.59 -3.43 9.34
N VAL A 618 -33.39 -3.38 9.90
CA VAL A 618 -32.18 -3.92 9.27
C VAL A 618 -32.03 -5.38 9.68
N VAL A 619 -31.83 -6.25 8.70
CA VAL A 619 -31.52 -7.67 8.86
C VAL A 619 -30.15 -7.89 8.25
N LEU A 620 -29.21 -8.39 9.05
CA LEU A 620 -27.94 -8.88 8.56
C LEU A 620 -28.00 -10.41 8.61
N ASN A 621 -27.82 -11.06 7.46
CA ASN A 621 -27.85 -12.51 7.37
C ASN A 621 -26.46 -13.06 7.75
N THR A 622 -26.43 -14.12 8.54
CA THR A 622 -25.21 -14.88 8.80
C THR A 622 -24.76 -15.59 7.51
N PRO A 623 -23.44 -15.85 7.32
CA PRO A 623 -22.95 -16.66 6.21
C PRO A 623 -23.64 -18.03 6.14
N GLU A 624 -23.79 -18.59 4.93
CA GLU A 624 -24.54 -19.84 4.69
C GLU A 624 -23.89 -21.07 5.34
N ASP A 625 -22.55 -21.15 5.35
CA ASP A 625 -21.77 -22.23 5.98
C ASP A 625 -20.60 -21.67 6.80
N VAL A 626 -19.50 -21.31 6.14
CA VAL A 626 -18.27 -20.77 6.73
C VAL A 626 -17.78 -19.60 5.85
N MET A 627 -17.30 -18.53 6.48
CA MET A 627 -16.69 -17.40 5.79
C MET A 627 -15.18 -17.41 6.03
N ASP A 628 -14.43 -17.88 5.03
CA ASP A 628 -12.97 -17.83 5.01
C ASP A 628 -12.48 -16.39 4.80
N ILE A 629 -12.56 -15.57 5.87
CA ILE A 629 -12.11 -14.16 5.86
C ILE A 629 -10.67 -14.07 5.36
N LEU A 630 -9.81 -15.00 5.79
CA LEU A 630 -8.46 -15.19 5.28
C LEU A 630 -8.11 -16.68 5.26
N THR A 631 -7.78 -17.21 4.08
CA THR A 631 -7.14 -18.51 3.90
C THR A 631 -5.67 -18.29 3.53
N PHE A 632 -4.78 -18.97 4.24
CA PHE A 632 -3.38 -19.08 3.87
C PHE A 632 -3.08 -20.51 3.37
N LYS A 633 -2.31 -20.63 2.29
CA LYS A 633 -1.82 -21.92 1.77
C LYS A 633 -0.35 -21.79 1.39
N TYR A 634 0.44 -22.79 1.78
CA TYR A 634 1.85 -22.92 1.43
C TYR A 634 2.10 -24.33 0.86
N GLU A 635 2.83 -24.39 -0.26
CA GLU A 635 3.23 -25.62 -0.93
C GLU A 635 4.69 -25.51 -1.40
N GLN A 636 5.42 -26.63 -1.36
CA GLN A 636 6.81 -26.71 -1.80
C GLN A 636 6.99 -27.91 -2.74
N TYR A 637 7.69 -27.69 -3.85
CA TYR A 637 7.93 -28.67 -4.90
C TYR A 637 9.43 -28.77 -5.21
N LEU A 638 9.91 -30.00 -5.39
CA LEU A 638 11.23 -30.26 -5.97
C LEU A 638 11.05 -30.63 -7.44
N HIS A 639 11.56 -29.78 -8.33
CA HIS A 639 11.55 -30.01 -9.78
C HIS A 639 12.85 -30.67 -10.20
N VAL A 640 12.75 -31.85 -10.82
CA VAL A 640 13.87 -32.54 -11.48
C VAL A 640 13.44 -32.92 -12.90
N LEU A 641 13.96 -32.21 -13.89
CA LEU A 641 13.67 -32.43 -15.30
C LEU A 641 14.97 -32.83 -16.01
N SER A 642 15.12 -34.12 -16.30
CA SER A 642 16.19 -34.60 -17.20
C SER A 642 15.77 -34.40 -18.66
N LYS A 643 16.59 -33.73 -19.47
CA LYS A 643 16.48 -33.75 -20.93
C LYS A 643 17.39 -34.85 -21.45
N TYR A 644 16.83 -36.05 -21.62
CA TYR A 644 17.51 -37.10 -22.36
C TYR A 644 17.70 -36.66 -23.81
N ILE A 645 18.95 -36.40 -24.19
CA ILE A 645 19.35 -36.38 -25.60
C ILE A 645 19.35 -37.85 -26.02
N ASN A 646 18.34 -38.27 -26.78
CA ASN A 646 18.49 -39.45 -27.62
C ASN A 646 19.61 -39.14 -28.60
N SER A 647 20.76 -39.81 -28.47
CA SER A 647 21.86 -39.65 -29.42
C SER A 647 21.41 -40.11 -30.81
N LEU A 648 21.62 -39.25 -31.80
CA LEU A 648 21.73 -39.64 -33.21
C LEU A 648 23.02 -40.44 -33.43
#